data_AF-A0A2V9LH10-F1
#
_entry.id   AF-A0A2V9LH10-F1
#
_cell.length_a   1.000
_cell.length_b   1.000
_cell.length_c   1.000
_cell.angle_alpha   90.00
_cell.angle_beta   90.00
_cell.angle_gamma   90.00
#
_symmetry.space_group_name_H-M   'P 1'
#
loop_
_entity.id
_entity.type
_entity.pdbx_description
1 polymer ?
#
loop_
_entity_poly.entity_id
_entity_poly.type
_entity_poly.pdbx_seq_one_letter_code
_entity_poly.pdbx_strand_id
1 'polypeptide(L)'
;QAESAQRGLPNMSFVGYGSIGDFGSRHLSSYAPSLELMENFTWVRGRHTLKFGVDVTGYGWYQQSSYAQLPKFTFNGQWTGNKGNPGQPQSVGNAFADFLLGYPVTSSTSYQGHDVKFSDKDWEPYIQDTWQATPRLTVYFGLRYMDQRPWRMRDNLWGTWDRATNKIIIPQDSATPTFGFGMARPLYDAFLPYITTTQAAGIPFLFMNHDTNNWGPRLGLAFRPFANGKTVLRAGYGAYYAMIPSEAMPLDQTFAPPWAGGNSGDVSTALTFTSALPGTPTSQFLPDITFSNPFPASAGGLGASPAHPSIYPVELTYVLPVTQTWNVTLEHQLSASDMVRVSYLGSQSHHMTWLNGDINVPTTQTRNVPIQSQRPWQPWGPIAADRSGGKQNFNQLQLEFVRRFATGLSAQAEYAWTSALTNDPYPVGGPQIPAYPDLDYGNNYAIPRHRLVFNYIYSVPAGRGRRWLSKSNSFVDGVLGGWQVAGITRYQTGVPFTVNFQVPSTYIGWWGGRADRVPDVDLYAKQSGHDITSGVQWFNTSAFAPPQPWQWGNSQPYSLWGPGLANWDISVKKYFHIPIRGMEAPRLLVRADMFDAFNHFNLGNPTTTIADTRDGGPAIPSAGKIYGGSGNRTILVGLRFDF
;
A
#
# COMPACT_ATOMS: atom_id res chain seq x y z
N GLN A 1 12.71 23.27 32.79
CA GLN A 1 12.97 22.37 31.64
C GLN A 1 13.27 23.28 30.45
N ALA A 2 14.49 23.23 29.93
CA ALA A 2 14.91 24.09 28.82
C ALA A 2 14.06 23.76 27.58
N GLU A 3 13.53 24.79 26.93
CA GLU A 3 12.90 24.70 25.61
C GLU A 3 13.79 23.89 24.67
N SER A 4 13.38 22.68 24.29
CA SER A 4 13.89 22.09 23.06
C SER A 4 13.18 22.83 21.92
N ALA A 5 13.64 24.04 21.61
CA ALA A 5 13.32 24.66 20.34
C ALA A 5 13.67 23.64 19.26
N GLN A 6 12.69 23.20 18.47
CA GLN A 6 12.97 22.29 17.38
C GLN A 6 14.07 22.87 16.50
N ARG A 7 15.11 22.08 16.25
CA ARG A 7 16.22 22.47 15.40
C ARG A 7 16.12 21.71 14.09
N GLY A 8 16.34 22.41 13.00
CA GLY A 8 16.33 21.83 11.66
C GLY A 8 15.92 22.88 10.62
N LEU A 9 16.13 22.53 9.35
CA LEU A 9 15.75 23.38 8.23
C LEU A 9 14.25 23.19 7.92
N PRO A 10 13.45 24.28 7.75
CA PRO A 10 12.08 24.19 7.26
C PRO A 10 11.95 23.35 5.98
N ASN A 11 10.82 22.67 5.81
CA ASN A 11 10.57 21.88 4.61
C ASN A 11 10.21 22.81 3.44
N MET A 12 11.01 22.80 2.38
CA MET A 12 10.83 23.65 1.21
C MET A 12 10.68 22.77 -0.02
N SER A 13 9.54 22.92 -0.71
CA SER A 13 9.20 22.15 -1.91
C SER A 13 9.09 23.04 -3.13
N PHE A 14 9.62 22.58 -4.26
CA PHE A 14 9.69 23.35 -5.50
C PHE A 14 9.16 22.50 -6.66
N VAL A 15 8.20 23.02 -7.42
CA VAL A 15 7.75 22.35 -8.65
C VAL A 15 8.92 22.23 -9.63
N GLY A 16 9.22 21.00 -10.06
CA GLY A 16 10.30 20.71 -11.01
C GLY A 16 11.69 20.50 -10.41
N TYR A 17 11.84 20.59 -9.07
CA TYR A 17 13.12 20.35 -8.39
C TYR A 17 12.94 19.45 -7.16
N GLY A 18 14.06 18.92 -6.64
CA GLY A 18 14.05 18.20 -5.36
C GLY A 18 13.77 19.14 -4.18
N SER A 19 13.03 18.66 -3.18
CA SER A 19 12.77 19.39 -1.94
C SER A 19 14.02 19.49 -1.05
N ILE A 20 14.11 20.54 -0.23
CA ILE A 20 15.16 20.70 0.78
C ILE A 20 14.47 20.87 2.14
N GLY A 21 14.92 20.18 3.18
CA GLY A 21 14.36 20.32 4.52
C GLY A 21 14.90 19.27 5.47
N ASP A 22 14.63 19.48 6.76
CA ASP A 22 14.81 18.51 7.82
C ASP A 22 13.43 18.08 8.34
N PHE A 23 13.37 16.89 8.92
CA PHE A 23 12.25 16.44 9.71
C PHE A 23 12.30 16.95 11.17
N GLY A 24 13.34 17.72 11.51
CA GLY A 24 13.60 18.27 12.83
C GLY A 24 14.12 17.21 13.81
N SER A 25 14.45 17.63 15.04
CA SER A 25 14.84 16.73 16.12
C SER A 25 13.66 15.83 16.56
N ARG A 26 13.48 14.69 15.89
CA ARG A 26 12.47 13.67 16.21
C ARG A 26 12.94 12.76 17.35
N HIS A 27 12.62 13.12 18.59
CA HIS A 27 12.63 12.15 19.70
C HIS A 27 11.26 11.49 19.82
N LEU A 28 10.92 10.62 18.86
CA LEU A 28 9.71 9.80 18.92
C LEU A 28 10.00 8.56 19.76
N SER A 29 9.80 8.64 21.08
CA SER A 29 9.72 7.43 21.89
C SER A 29 8.37 6.77 21.65
N SER A 30 8.38 5.62 20.98
CA SER A 30 7.20 4.75 20.85
C SER A 30 7.52 3.39 21.41
N TYR A 31 6.58 2.83 22.17
CA TYR A 31 6.66 1.45 22.65
C TYR A 31 5.26 0.82 22.64
N ALA A 32 5.20 -0.45 22.24
CA ALA A 32 3.97 -1.21 22.09
C ALA A 32 4.05 -2.47 22.97
N PRO A 33 3.77 -2.37 24.28
CA PRO A 33 3.85 -3.54 25.15
C PRO A 33 2.69 -4.48 24.83
N SER A 34 2.96 -5.78 24.74
CA SER A 34 1.94 -6.82 24.73
C SER A 34 2.16 -7.80 25.87
N LEU A 35 1.07 -8.34 26.38
CA LEU A 35 1.08 -9.45 27.31
C LEU A 35 0.11 -10.51 26.79
N GLU A 36 0.66 -11.69 26.51
CA GLU A 36 -0.06 -12.81 25.93
C GLU A 36 -0.12 -13.95 26.94
N LEU A 37 -1.32 -14.49 27.13
CA LEU A 37 -1.56 -15.70 27.91
C LEU A 37 -2.21 -16.73 26.99
N MET A 38 -1.51 -17.85 26.79
CA MET A 38 -1.97 -18.94 25.95
C MET A 38 -2.09 -20.24 26.75
N GLU A 39 -3.24 -20.88 26.62
CA GLU A 39 -3.49 -22.22 27.16
C GLU A 39 -3.85 -23.17 26.03
N ASN A 40 -3.18 -24.32 25.96
CA ASN A 40 -3.33 -25.28 24.87
C ASN A 40 -3.44 -26.71 25.40
N PHE A 41 -4.60 -27.33 25.20
CA PHE A 41 -4.86 -28.71 25.58
C PHE A 41 -4.88 -29.60 24.34
N THR A 42 -4.30 -30.79 24.46
CA THR A 42 -4.38 -31.84 23.44
C THR A 42 -4.91 -33.11 24.06
N TRP A 43 -5.99 -33.64 23.51
CA TRP A 43 -6.57 -34.91 23.90
C TRP A 43 -6.59 -35.87 22.72
N VAL A 44 -5.79 -36.94 22.82
CA VAL A 44 -5.75 -38.00 21.82
C VAL A 44 -6.59 -39.17 22.32
N ARG A 45 -7.63 -39.52 21.55
CA ARG A 45 -8.49 -40.67 21.85
C ARG A 45 -8.85 -41.41 20.57
N GLY A 46 -8.34 -42.64 20.43
CA GLY A 46 -8.58 -43.46 19.26
C GLY A 46 -8.09 -42.79 17.98
N ARG A 47 -9.01 -42.53 17.04
CA ARG A 47 -8.73 -41.89 15.74
C ARG A 47 -8.84 -40.36 15.76
N HIS A 48 -9.10 -39.77 16.92
CA HIS A 48 -9.31 -38.33 17.10
C HIS A 48 -8.14 -37.72 17.87
N THR A 49 -7.71 -36.55 17.42
CA THR A 49 -6.77 -35.69 18.13
C THR A 49 -7.43 -34.33 18.27
N LEU A 50 -8.09 -34.13 19.41
CA LEU A 50 -8.77 -32.90 19.75
C LEU A 50 -7.73 -31.92 20.33
N LYS A 51 -7.70 -30.69 19.82
CA LYS A 51 -6.97 -29.57 20.42
C LYS A 51 -7.94 -28.44 20.72
N PHE A 52 -7.82 -27.86 21.90
CA PHE A 52 -8.64 -26.73 22.31
C PHE A 52 -7.86 -25.86 23.28
N GLY A 53 -8.24 -24.60 23.35
CA GLY A 53 -7.48 -23.63 24.12
C GLY A 53 -8.07 -22.24 24.02
N VAL A 54 -7.38 -21.30 24.65
CA VAL A 54 -7.67 -19.87 24.56
C VAL A 54 -6.37 -19.12 24.49
N ASP A 55 -6.39 -18.10 23.67
CA ASP A 55 -5.34 -17.11 23.54
C ASP A 55 -5.94 -15.77 23.97
N VAL A 56 -5.30 -15.13 24.95
CA VAL A 56 -5.74 -13.85 25.50
C VAL A 56 -4.57 -12.91 25.44
N THR A 57 -4.68 -11.90 24.58
CA THR A 57 -3.61 -10.92 24.41
C THR A 57 -4.08 -9.53 24.80
N GLY A 58 -3.36 -8.90 25.72
CA GLY A 58 -3.53 -7.50 26.07
C GLY A 58 -2.49 -6.67 25.33
N TYR A 59 -2.94 -5.66 24.60
CA TYR A 59 -2.08 -4.73 23.88
C TYR A 59 -2.06 -3.37 24.54
N GLY A 60 -0.89 -2.75 24.57
CA GLY A 60 -0.72 -1.35 24.85
C GLY A 60 0.01 -0.70 23.68
N TRP A 61 -0.21 0.59 23.51
CA TRP A 61 0.58 1.39 22.60
C TRP A 61 0.78 2.78 23.19
N TYR A 62 2.03 3.22 23.22
CA TYR A 62 2.39 4.57 23.56
C TYR A 62 3.18 5.18 22.43
N GLN A 63 2.84 6.41 22.10
CA GLN A 63 3.65 7.26 21.26
C GLN A 63 3.74 8.62 21.94
N GLN A 64 4.96 9.02 22.26
CA GLN A 64 5.24 10.40 22.60
C GLN A 64 4.97 11.27 21.38
N SER A 65 4.27 12.39 21.55
CA SER A 65 4.05 13.28 20.41
C SER A 65 5.27 14.14 20.10
N SER A 66 5.64 14.17 18.82
CA SER A 66 6.63 15.05 18.24
C SER A 66 5.96 16.41 18.00
N TYR A 67 6.53 17.43 18.62
CA TYR A 67 5.77 18.63 18.94
C TYR A 67 6.12 19.82 18.05
N ALA A 68 5.13 20.23 17.24
CA ALA A 68 5.08 21.22 16.15
C ALA A 68 5.99 20.88 14.96
N GLN A 69 5.46 20.55 13.78
CA GLN A 69 6.30 20.35 12.59
C GLN A 69 7.08 21.64 12.29
N LEU A 70 8.34 21.52 11.86
CA LEU A 70 9.05 22.65 11.27
C LEU A 70 8.19 23.25 10.16
N PRO A 71 8.15 24.59 9.99
CA PRO A 71 7.33 25.20 8.97
C PRO A 71 7.61 24.62 7.58
N LYS A 72 6.57 24.54 6.75
CA LYS A 72 6.69 24.14 5.34
C LYS A 72 6.41 25.31 4.43
N PHE A 73 7.16 25.40 3.34
CA PHE A 73 6.99 26.39 2.29
C PHE A 73 6.90 25.71 0.93
N THR A 74 5.93 26.12 0.12
CA THR A 74 5.74 25.59 -1.24
C THR A 74 5.95 26.68 -2.27
N PHE A 75 6.73 26.37 -3.30
CA PHE A 75 7.03 27.24 -4.42
C PHE A 75 6.64 26.54 -5.73
N ASN A 76 5.96 27.24 -6.63
CA ASN A 76 5.46 26.66 -7.88
C ASN A 76 5.68 27.54 -9.12
N GLY A 77 6.45 28.63 -9.00
CA GLY A 77 6.67 29.59 -10.07
C GLY A 77 5.51 30.57 -10.26
N GLN A 78 4.57 30.69 -9.31
CA GLN A 78 3.43 31.60 -9.43
C GLN A 78 3.90 33.05 -9.60
N TRP A 79 4.87 33.47 -8.80
CA TRP A 79 5.28 34.87 -8.74
C TRP A 79 6.20 35.24 -9.89
N THR A 80 7.18 34.40 -10.19
CA THR A 80 8.07 34.59 -11.34
C THR A 80 7.40 34.26 -12.69
N GLY A 81 6.28 33.56 -12.66
CA GLY A 81 5.46 33.24 -13.83
C GLY A 81 4.38 34.26 -14.15
N ASN A 82 4.25 35.34 -13.39
CA ASN A 82 3.12 36.30 -13.48
C ASN A 82 1.74 35.65 -13.33
N LYS A 83 1.64 34.48 -12.68
CA LYS A 83 0.35 33.80 -12.46
C LYS A 83 -0.45 34.62 -11.44
N GLY A 84 -1.58 35.16 -11.89
CA GLY A 84 -2.43 36.04 -11.07
C GLY A 84 -2.16 37.53 -11.17
N ASN A 85 -1.25 37.99 -12.06
CA ASN A 85 -1.06 39.41 -12.35
C ASN A 85 -1.88 39.81 -13.61
N PRO A 86 -2.94 40.64 -13.49
CA PRO A 86 -3.79 41.00 -14.62
C PRO A 86 -3.04 41.74 -15.71
N GLY A 87 -3.39 41.43 -16.96
CA GLY A 87 -2.82 42.11 -18.13
C GLY A 87 -1.37 41.74 -18.44
N GLN A 88 -0.75 40.85 -17.66
CA GLN A 88 0.57 40.29 -17.95
C GLN A 88 0.44 38.90 -18.57
N PRO A 89 1.19 38.58 -19.64
CA PRO A 89 1.28 37.23 -20.15
C PRO A 89 1.75 36.27 -19.05
N GLN A 90 0.95 35.25 -18.77
CA GLN A 90 1.34 34.20 -17.84
C GLN A 90 2.42 33.32 -18.48
N SER A 91 3.45 33.00 -17.73
CA SER A 91 4.46 32.00 -18.08
C SER A 91 4.48 30.89 -17.04
N VAL A 92 5.19 29.80 -17.34
CA VAL A 92 5.29 28.65 -16.43
C VAL A 92 5.92 29.05 -15.08
N GLY A 93 6.77 30.09 -15.08
CA GLY A 93 7.53 30.57 -13.91
C GLY A 93 8.61 29.59 -13.47
N ASN A 94 9.36 29.96 -12.42
CA ASN A 94 10.40 29.12 -11.85
C ASN A 94 10.27 29.05 -10.32
N ALA A 95 9.94 27.87 -9.79
CA ALA A 95 9.74 27.65 -8.37
C ALA A 95 11.00 27.92 -7.53
N PHE A 96 12.19 27.66 -8.06
CA PHE A 96 13.44 27.96 -7.36
C PHE A 96 13.70 29.47 -7.32
N ALA A 97 13.33 30.21 -8.36
CA ALA A 97 13.42 31.67 -8.36
C ALA A 97 12.42 32.32 -7.38
N ASP A 98 11.18 31.81 -7.27
CA ASP A 98 10.24 32.24 -6.22
C ASP A 98 10.84 32.08 -4.80
N PHE A 99 11.60 31.01 -4.58
CA PHE A 99 12.32 30.77 -3.33
C PHE A 99 13.46 31.76 -3.08
N LEU A 100 14.28 32.04 -4.10
CA LEU A 100 15.36 33.05 -3.97
C LEU A 100 14.81 34.45 -3.65
N LEU A 101 13.59 34.75 -4.10
CA LEU A 101 12.87 35.98 -3.77
C LEU A 101 12.17 35.93 -2.39
N GLY A 102 12.06 34.74 -1.78
CA GLY A 102 11.38 34.54 -0.51
C GLY A 102 9.86 34.61 -0.61
N TYR A 103 9.29 34.24 -1.76
CA TYR A 103 7.86 34.34 -2.09
C TYR A 103 7.22 32.95 -2.23
N PRO A 104 6.88 32.28 -1.12
CA PRO A 104 6.13 31.03 -1.19
C PRO A 104 4.69 31.28 -1.65
N VAL A 105 4.07 30.27 -2.24
CA VAL A 105 2.63 30.26 -2.53
C VAL A 105 1.84 29.76 -1.33
N THR A 106 2.40 28.80 -0.59
CA THR A 106 1.86 28.37 0.69
C THR A 106 2.94 28.32 1.75
N SER A 107 2.56 28.68 2.97
CA SER A 107 3.31 28.42 4.19
C SER A 107 2.44 27.60 5.14
N SER A 108 3.04 26.71 5.91
CA SER A 108 2.29 26.01 6.96
C SER A 108 3.10 25.83 8.23
N THR A 109 2.41 25.80 9.36
CA THR A 109 2.96 25.50 10.69
C THR A 109 1.96 24.66 11.45
N SER A 110 2.38 23.93 12.48
CA SER A 110 1.45 23.18 13.32
C SER A 110 1.56 23.47 14.80
N TYR A 111 0.51 23.10 15.53
CA TYR A 111 0.49 23.13 16.99
C TYR A 111 1.21 21.93 17.59
N GLN A 112 1.59 22.08 18.86
CA GLN A 112 2.05 20.98 19.69
C GLN A 112 0.90 19.96 19.85
N GLY A 113 1.10 18.70 19.43
CA GLY A 113 0.13 17.62 19.66
C GLY A 113 -0.01 17.23 21.14
N HIS A 114 -0.45 16.00 21.40
CA HIS A 114 -0.43 15.39 22.74
C HIS A 114 0.08 13.94 22.69
N ASP A 115 0.60 13.43 23.82
CA ASP A 115 1.03 12.04 23.94
C ASP A 115 -0.18 11.09 23.83
N VAL A 116 -0.05 10.04 23.03
CA VAL A 116 -1.13 9.09 22.77
C VAL A 116 -0.85 7.77 23.47
N LYS A 117 -1.87 7.26 24.18
CA LYS A 117 -1.83 6.01 24.96
C LYS A 117 -3.07 5.19 24.71
N PHE A 118 -2.90 4.05 24.04
CA PHE A 118 -3.96 3.12 23.73
C PHE A 118 -3.78 1.81 24.49
N SER A 119 -4.89 1.15 24.78
CA SER A 119 -4.92 -0.20 25.34
C SER A 119 -6.09 -0.99 24.77
N ASP A 120 -5.88 -2.28 24.51
CA ASP A 120 -6.88 -3.21 24.02
C ASP A 120 -6.69 -4.61 24.60
N LYS A 121 -7.69 -5.48 24.46
CA LYS A 121 -7.65 -6.88 24.88
C LYS A 121 -8.45 -7.77 23.93
N ASP A 122 -7.79 -8.81 23.47
CA ASP A 122 -8.33 -9.81 22.56
C ASP A 122 -8.56 -11.14 23.27
N TRP A 123 -9.63 -11.84 22.88
CA TRP A 123 -9.92 -13.20 23.34
C TRP A 123 -10.16 -14.11 22.14
N GLU A 124 -9.39 -15.19 22.06
CA GLU A 124 -9.44 -16.11 20.94
C GLU A 124 -9.56 -17.58 21.35
N PRO A 125 -10.72 -18.00 21.92
CA PRO A 125 -10.95 -19.39 22.24
C PRO A 125 -11.14 -20.22 20.95
N TYR A 126 -10.64 -21.45 20.98
CA TYR A 126 -10.72 -22.35 19.83
C TYR A 126 -10.89 -23.82 20.23
N ILE A 127 -11.47 -24.58 19.30
CA ILE A 127 -11.54 -26.03 19.34
C ILE A 127 -11.34 -26.59 17.93
N GLN A 128 -10.57 -27.66 17.80
CA GLN A 128 -10.34 -28.35 16.54
C GLN A 128 -10.11 -29.83 16.75
N ASP A 129 -10.51 -30.64 15.79
CA ASP A 129 -10.29 -32.08 15.76
C ASP A 129 -9.56 -32.49 14.48
N THR A 130 -8.55 -33.34 14.65
CA THR A 130 -7.95 -34.11 13.55
C THR A 130 -8.44 -35.53 13.64
N TRP A 131 -9.32 -35.89 12.72
CA TRP A 131 -9.93 -37.20 12.65
C TRP A 131 -9.32 -38.05 11.54
N GLN A 132 -8.64 -39.13 11.92
CA GLN A 132 -8.18 -40.17 11.00
C GLN A 132 -9.35 -41.11 10.66
N ALA A 133 -10.30 -40.63 9.86
CA ALA A 133 -11.50 -41.38 9.49
C ALA A 133 -11.17 -42.78 8.94
N THR A 134 -10.14 -42.86 8.08
CA THR A 134 -9.58 -44.13 7.56
C THR A 134 -8.05 -44.01 7.42
N PRO A 135 -7.31 -45.10 7.15
CA PRO A 135 -5.86 -45.02 6.83
C PRO A 135 -5.53 -44.15 5.60
N ARG A 136 -6.53 -43.79 4.79
CA ARG A 136 -6.40 -43.00 3.57
C ARG A 136 -7.09 -41.65 3.62
N LEU A 137 -7.87 -41.36 4.67
CA LEU A 137 -8.64 -40.13 4.81
C LEU A 137 -8.41 -39.54 6.19
N THR A 138 -7.88 -38.33 6.22
CA THR A 138 -7.81 -37.48 7.41
C THR A 138 -8.67 -36.25 7.19
N VAL A 139 -9.55 -35.95 8.14
CA VAL A 139 -10.41 -34.78 8.14
C VAL A 139 -9.99 -33.87 9.28
N TYR A 140 -9.94 -32.58 9.01
CA TYR A 140 -9.66 -31.52 9.96
C TYR A 140 -10.89 -30.63 10.03
N PHE A 141 -11.37 -30.34 11.23
CA PHE A 141 -12.41 -29.33 11.41
C PHE A 141 -12.20 -28.61 12.73
N GLY A 142 -12.50 -27.33 12.76
CA GLY A 142 -12.35 -26.51 13.95
C GLY A 142 -13.08 -25.20 13.83
N LEU A 143 -13.19 -24.54 14.97
CA LEU A 143 -13.84 -23.26 15.14
C LEU A 143 -12.99 -22.42 16.09
N ARG A 144 -12.71 -21.19 15.69
CA ARG A 144 -12.12 -20.15 16.54
C ARG A 144 -13.09 -18.99 16.62
N TYR A 145 -13.27 -18.40 17.79
CA TYR A 145 -13.97 -17.15 17.97
C TYR A 145 -12.94 -16.06 18.24
N MET A 146 -13.09 -14.87 17.69
CA MET A 146 -12.15 -13.76 17.89
C MET A 146 -12.88 -12.52 18.43
N ASP A 147 -12.74 -12.24 19.72
CA ASP A 147 -13.33 -11.06 20.36
C ASP A 147 -12.23 -10.02 20.56
N GLN A 148 -12.10 -9.10 19.61
CA GLN A 148 -11.26 -7.92 19.79
C GLN A 148 -12.14 -6.76 20.26
N ARG A 149 -11.76 -6.14 21.38
CA ARG A 149 -12.44 -4.94 21.85
C ARG A 149 -11.97 -3.72 21.07
N PRO A 150 -12.78 -2.65 20.95
CA PRO A 150 -12.24 -1.40 20.44
C PRO A 150 -11.17 -0.86 21.40
N TRP A 151 -10.08 -0.37 20.83
CA TRP A 151 -9.01 0.28 21.59
C TRP A 151 -9.57 1.37 22.52
N ARG A 152 -8.97 1.51 23.69
CA ARG A 152 -9.31 2.57 24.66
C ARG A 152 -8.17 3.55 24.76
N MET A 153 -8.49 4.83 24.70
CA MET A 153 -7.54 5.89 24.96
C MET A 153 -7.53 6.23 26.44
N ARG A 154 -6.35 6.28 27.07
CA ARG A 154 -6.25 6.60 28.50
C ARG A 154 -6.86 7.97 28.83
N ASP A 155 -6.59 8.96 27.99
CA ASP A 155 -6.92 10.37 28.25
C ASP A 155 -8.21 10.82 27.55
N ASN A 156 -8.91 9.91 26.87
CA ASN A 156 -10.16 10.18 26.15
C ASN A 156 -10.07 11.35 25.13
N LEU A 157 -8.89 11.54 24.54
CA LEU A 157 -8.65 12.57 23.52
C LEU A 157 -8.95 12.03 22.11
N TRP A 158 -10.18 11.57 21.90
CA TRP A 158 -10.66 11.12 20.59
C TRP A 158 -11.95 11.78 20.18
N GLY A 159 -12.15 11.91 18.87
CA GLY A 159 -13.42 12.31 18.29
C GLY A 159 -13.75 11.44 17.09
N THR A 160 -15.02 11.08 16.94
CA THR A 160 -15.56 10.51 15.70
C THR A 160 -16.59 11.46 15.11
N TRP A 161 -17.21 11.10 13.99
CA TRP A 161 -18.24 11.90 13.34
C TRP A 161 -19.44 11.03 12.98
N ASP A 162 -20.62 11.51 13.34
CA ASP A 162 -21.87 10.90 12.93
C ASP A 162 -22.41 11.56 11.66
N ARG A 163 -22.54 10.75 10.63
CA ARG A 163 -23.09 11.12 9.33
C ARG A 163 -24.55 11.59 9.40
N ALA A 164 -25.35 11.03 10.31
CA ALA A 164 -26.78 11.31 10.39
C ALA A 164 -27.05 12.70 10.97
N THR A 165 -26.35 13.05 12.06
CA THR A 165 -26.46 14.37 12.70
C THR A 165 -25.50 15.40 12.14
N ASN A 166 -24.52 14.98 11.34
CA ASN A 166 -23.42 15.80 10.83
C ASN A 166 -22.64 16.51 11.96
N LYS A 167 -22.43 15.80 13.08
CA LYS A 167 -21.74 16.29 14.27
C LYS A 167 -20.55 15.42 14.62
N ILE A 168 -19.53 16.07 15.16
CA ILE A 168 -18.40 15.42 15.81
C ILE A 168 -18.87 14.93 17.18
N ILE A 169 -18.58 13.68 17.49
CA ILE A 169 -18.88 13.05 18.77
C ILE A 169 -17.58 12.91 19.55
N ILE A 170 -17.59 13.39 20.79
CA ILE A 170 -16.49 13.24 21.73
C ILE A 170 -16.91 12.47 23.00
N PRO A 171 -15.98 11.77 23.67
CA PRO A 171 -16.24 10.99 24.87
C PRO A 171 -16.50 11.89 26.08
N GLN A 172 -17.77 12.06 26.48
CA GLN A 172 -18.14 12.81 27.69
C GLN A 172 -19.49 12.40 28.28
N ASP A 173 -19.59 12.49 29.60
CA ASP A 173 -20.81 12.34 30.41
C ASP A 173 -21.45 13.70 30.78
N SER A 174 -21.08 14.77 30.05
CA SER A 174 -21.62 16.12 30.20
C SER A 174 -22.22 16.58 28.87
N ALA A 175 -23.32 17.33 28.89
CA ALA A 175 -23.88 17.97 27.70
C ALA A 175 -23.06 19.19 27.23
N THR A 176 -22.12 19.66 28.06
CA THR A 176 -21.20 20.78 27.74
C THR A 176 -19.76 20.29 27.84
N PRO A 177 -19.02 20.24 26.71
CA PRO A 177 -17.70 19.65 26.75
C PRO A 177 -16.63 20.58 27.31
N THR A 178 -15.98 20.15 28.40
CA THR A 178 -14.77 20.79 28.93
C THR A 178 -13.53 20.11 28.35
N PHE A 179 -12.67 20.87 27.69
CA PHE A 179 -11.48 20.38 27.01
C PHE A 179 -10.23 20.61 27.88
N GLY A 180 -9.36 19.59 27.98
CA GLY A 180 -8.06 19.69 28.64
C GLY A 180 -6.99 20.41 27.79
N PHE A 181 -5.78 20.53 28.35
CA PHE A 181 -4.63 21.27 27.80
C PHE A 181 -4.43 21.16 26.26
N GLY A 182 -4.01 22.27 25.64
CA GLY A 182 -3.35 22.28 24.32
C GLY A 182 -4.15 22.88 23.16
N MET A 183 -5.46 23.15 23.31
CA MET A 183 -6.22 23.82 22.25
C MET A 183 -6.08 25.34 22.30
N ALA A 184 -5.86 25.95 21.14
CA ALA A 184 -6.13 27.38 20.98
C ALA A 184 -7.64 27.59 21.17
N ARG A 185 -8.04 28.31 22.21
CA ARG A 185 -9.45 28.62 22.54
C ARG A 185 -10.31 29.11 21.35
N PRO A 186 -9.77 29.88 20.38
CA PRO A 186 -10.52 30.24 19.16
C PRO A 186 -10.93 29.05 18.27
N LEU A 187 -10.12 27.98 18.22
CA LEU A 187 -10.48 26.75 17.50
C LEU A 187 -11.67 26.09 18.19
N TYR A 188 -11.60 25.95 19.52
CA TYR A 188 -12.67 25.39 20.33
C TYR A 188 -14.02 26.08 20.08
N ASP A 189 -14.06 27.40 20.17
CA ASP A 189 -15.31 28.16 19.98
C ASP A 189 -15.89 27.97 18.56
N ALA A 190 -15.04 27.80 17.55
CA ALA A 190 -15.47 27.57 16.16
C ALA A 190 -16.13 26.19 15.94
N PHE A 191 -15.71 25.17 16.69
CA PHE A 191 -16.25 23.80 16.55
C PHE A 191 -17.45 23.50 17.45
N LEU A 192 -17.66 24.28 18.52
CA LEU A 192 -18.75 24.05 19.49
C LEU A 192 -20.14 23.77 18.87
N PRO A 193 -20.61 24.49 17.83
CA PRO A 193 -21.92 24.22 17.21
C PRO A 193 -22.03 22.83 16.57
N TYR A 194 -20.89 22.22 16.25
CA TYR A 194 -20.76 20.97 15.51
C TYR A 194 -20.34 19.79 16.40
N ILE A 195 -20.22 20.00 17.71
CA ILE A 195 -19.83 18.96 18.66
C ILE A 195 -21.05 18.45 19.42
N THR A 196 -21.10 17.14 19.67
CA THR A 196 -22.01 16.45 20.58
C THR A 196 -21.21 15.45 21.43
N THR A 197 -21.82 14.92 22.49
CA THR A 197 -21.16 13.95 23.38
C THR A 197 -21.71 12.55 23.17
N THR A 198 -20.92 11.53 23.54
CA THR A 198 -21.34 10.11 23.50
C THR A 198 -22.67 9.90 24.23
N GLN A 199 -22.86 10.54 25.38
CA GLN A 199 -24.12 10.48 26.15
C GLN A 199 -25.30 11.10 25.39
N ALA A 200 -25.13 12.31 24.85
CA ALA A 200 -26.19 13.00 24.11
C ALA A 200 -26.54 12.31 22.77
N ALA A 201 -25.57 11.63 22.16
CA ALA A 201 -25.75 10.84 20.95
C ALA A 201 -26.29 9.42 21.21
N GLY A 202 -26.35 8.98 22.48
CA GLY A 202 -26.84 7.64 22.83
C GLY A 202 -25.95 6.50 22.36
N ILE A 203 -24.64 6.77 22.20
CA ILE A 203 -23.66 5.78 21.71
C ILE A 203 -22.72 5.34 22.84
N PRO A 204 -22.09 4.15 22.74
CA PRO A 204 -21.09 3.72 23.71
C PRO A 204 -19.95 4.74 23.86
N PHE A 205 -19.27 4.71 25.01
CA PHE A 205 -18.07 5.50 25.28
C PHE A 205 -16.84 5.07 24.44
N LEU A 206 -17.05 4.40 23.31
CA LEU A 206 -16.01 3.95 22.40
C LEU A 206 -16.24 4.66 21.06
N PHE A 207 -15.17 4.90 20.32
CA PHE A 207 -15.25 5.56 19.01
C PHE A 207 -15.87 4.70 17.90
N MET A 208 -16.16 3.43 18.20
CA MET A 208 -16.90 2.50 17.35
C MET A 208 -17.71 1.50 18.19
N ASN A 209 -18.66 0.81 17.55
CA ASN A 209 -19.36 -0.32 18.16
C ASN A 209 -18.43 -1.53 18.31
N HIS A 210 -18.67 -2.36 19.33
CA HIS A 210 -17.92 -3.60 19.52
C HIS A 210 -18.46 -4.70 18.60
N ASP A 211 -17.62 -5.18 17.69
CA ASP A 211 -17.96 -6.29 16.79
C ASP A 211 -17.74 -7.65 17.46
N THR A 212 -18.84 -8.38 17.67
CA THR A 212 -18.86 -9.67 18.38
C THR A 212 -19.22 -10.85 17.48
N ASN A 213 -19.27 -10.68 16.15
CA ASN A 213 -19.73 -11.73 15.25
C ASN A 213 -18.59 -12.43 14.48
N ASN A 214 -17.45 -12.65 15.15
CA ASN A 214 -16.22 -13.08 14.50
C ASN A 214 -15.93 -14.58 14.67
N TRP A 215 -16.72 -15.41 14.01
CA TRP A 215 -16.55 -16.86 14.00
C TRP A 215 -15.68 -17.29 12.82
N GLY A 216 -14.54 -17.91 13.09
CA GLY A 216 -13.56 -18.42 12.14
C GLY A 216 -13.61 -19.96 12.02
N PRO A 217 -14.54 -20.54 11.26
CA PRO A 217 -14.54 -21.96 10.97
C PRO A 217 -13.33 -22.34 10.13
N ARG A 218 -12.84 -23.56 10.33
CA ARG A 218 -11.74 -24.16 9.55
C ARG A 218 -12.12 -25.59 9.21
N LEU A 219 -11.98 -25.96 7.96
CA LEU A 219 -12.26 -27.29 7.43
C LEU A 219 -11.09 -27.71 6.54
N GLY A 220 -10.71 -28.97 6.61
CA GLY A 220 -9.65 -29.50 5.76
C GLY A 220 -9.78 -31.00 5.58
N LEU A 221 -9.22 -31.51 4.50
CA LEU A 221 -9.12 -32.94 4.26
C LEU A 221 -7.80 -33.28 3.57
N ALA A 222 -7.30 -34.48 3.86
CA ALA A 222 -6.21 -35.11 3.16
C ALA A 222 -6.63 -36.53 2.78
N PHE A 223 -6.62 -36.83 1.49
CA PHE A 223 -7.13 -38.07 0.93
C PHE A 223 -6.12 -38.73 -0.01
N ARG A 224 -5.87 -40.02 0.20
CA ARG A 224 -5.08 -40.88 -0.69
C ARG A 224 -6.03 -41.78 -1.49
N PRO A 225 -6.40 -41.42 -2.73
CA PRO A 225 -7.38 -42.17 -3.51
C PRO A 225 -6.93 -43.59 -3.87
N PHE A 226 -5.62 -43.83 -3.99
CA PHE A 226 -5.06 -45.11 -4.42
C PHE A 226 -4.23 -45.78 -3.33
N ALA A 227 -4.18 -47.11 -3.37
CA ALA A 227 -3.43 -47.92 -2.40
C ALA A 227 -1.90 -47.69 -2.46
N ASN A 228 -1.37 -47.26 -3.61
CA ASN A 228 0.07 -47.05 -3.81
C ASN A 228 0.62 -45.78 -3.13
N GLY A 229 -0.25 -44.91 -2.58
CA GLY A 229 0.15 -43.69 -1.88
C GLY A 229 0.81 -42.61 -2.74
N LYS A 230 0.88 -42.77 -4.07
CA LYS A 230 1.55 -41.83 -4.98
C LYS A 230 0.74 -40.58 -5.29
N THR A 231 -0.57 -40.63 -5.07
CA THR A 231 -1.48 -39.50 -5.28
C THR A 231 -2.06 -39.06 -3.95
N VAL A 232 -2.03 -37.75 -3.69
CA VAL A 232 -2.64 -37.15 -2.51
C VAL A 232 -3.46 -35.95 -2.94
N LEU A 233 -4.74 -35.94 -2.57
CA LEU A 233 -5.61 -34.78 -2.66
C LEU A 233 -5.67 -34.10 -1.29
N ARG A 234 -5.47 -32.79 -1.25
CA ARG A 234 -5.72 -31.96 -0.07
C ARG A 234 -6.70 -30.86 -0.44
N ALA A 235 -7.64 -30.59 0.45
CA ALA A 235 -8.48 -29.41 0.33
C ALA A 235 -8.62 -28.74 1.70
N GLY A 236 -8.80 -27.43 1.69
CA GLY A 236 -8.92 -26.61 2.89
C GLY A 236 -9.86 -25.44 2.66
N TYR A 237 -10.52 -25.02 3.73
CA TYR A 237 -11.30 -23.79 3.83
C TYR A 237 -11.09 -23.19 5.22
N GLY A 238 -10.98 -21.87 5.31
CA GLY A 238 -10.98 -21.18 6.60
C GLY A 238 -11.35 -19.72 6.48
N ALA A 239 -12.04 -19.19 7.49
CA ALA A 239 -12.26 -17.75 7.66
C ALA A 239 -11.33 -17.18 8.73
N TYR A 240 -10.72 -16.04 8.42
CA TYR A 240 -9.71 -15.38 9.24
C TYR A 240 -10.06 -13.91 9.36
N TYR A 241 -10.02 -13.38 10.58
CA TYR A 241 -10.30 -11.97 10.85
C TYR A 241 -8.98 -11.23 11.06
N ALA A 242 -8.92 -9.99 10.61
CA ALA A 242 -7.79 -9.12 10.88
C ALA A 242 -8.08 -8.27 12.13
N MET A 243 -7.05 -8.11 12.96
CA MET A 243 -7.07 -7.23 14.12
C MET A 243 -7.13 -5.76 13.67
N ILE A 244 -7.84 -4.91 14.41
CA ILE A 244 -7.80 -3.45 14.31
C ILE A 244 -6.40 -2.99 14.77
N PRO A 245 -5.56 -2.44 13.88
CA PRO A 245 -4.26 -1.93 14.28
C PRO A 245 -4.41 -0.63 15.09
N SER A 246 -3.54 -0.43 16.09
CA SER A 246 -3.54 0.78 16.93
C SER A 246 -3.22 2.08 16.18
N GLU A 247 -2.42 1.99 15.13
CA GLU A 247 -1.91 3.15 14.39
C GLU A 247 -2.85 3.62 13.28
N ALA A 248 -3.64 2.74 12.68
CA ALA A 248 -4.39 3.11 11.47
C ALA A 248 -5.83 3.56 11.74
N MET A 249 -6.36 3.36 12.96
CA MET A 249 -7.74 3.72 13.28
C MET A 249 -7.84 4.52 14.59
N PRO A 250 -7.39 4.02 15.76
CA PRO A 250 -7.42 4.81 16.99
C PRO A 250 -6.60 6.10 16.89
N LEU A 251 -5.41 6.07 16.28
CA LEU A 251 -4.58 7.27 16.11
C LEU A 251 -5.29 8.33 15.25
N ASP A 252 -5.96 7.95 14.18
CA ASP A 252 -6.67 8.89 13.30
C ASP A 252 -7.79 9.62 14.05
N GLN A 253 -8.40 8.98 15.06
CA GLN A 253 -9.38 9.64 15.94
C GLN A 253 -8.80 10.77 16.81
N THR A 254 -7.48 10.84 16.99
CA THR A 254 -6.82 11.97 17.69
C THR A 254 -6.59 13.15 16.75
N PHE A 255 -6.71 12.95 15.44
CA PHE A 255 -6.65 14.01 14.42
C PHE A 255 -8.00 14.67 14.19
N ALA A 256 -9.09 14.02 14.57
CA ALA A 256 -10.41 14.61 14.50
C ALA A 256 -10.47 15.90 15.34
N PRO A 257 -11.06 16.98 14.82
CA PRO A 257 -11.37 18.13 15.65
C PRO A 257 -12.25 17.70 16.84
N PRO A 258 -12.15 18.36 17.99
CA PRO A 258 -11.27 19.49 18.26
C PRO A 258 -9.86 19.09 18.72
N TRP A 259 -9.58 17.79 18.89
CA TRP A 259 -8.36 17.26 19.52
C TRP A 259 -7.08 17.52 18.72
N ALA A 260 -7.20 17.66 17.40
CA ALA A 260 -6.22 18.13 16.42
C ALA A 260 -4.76 18.15 16.94
N GLY A 261 -4.30 16.98 17.36
CA GLY A 261 -2.97 16.73 17.90
C GLY A 261 -2.38 15.57 17.15
N GLY A 262 -1.86 15.86 15.95
CA GLY A 262 -1.39 14.84 15.03
C GLY A 262 0.11 14.56 15.14
N ASN A 263 0.44 13.31 15.47
CA ASN A 263 1.81 12.80 15.57
C ASN A 263 2.30 12.09 14.29
N SER A 264 1.48 12.02 13.25
CA SER A 264 1.88 11.57 11.92
C SER A 264 2.13 12.79 11.02
N GLY A 265 2.94 12.64 9.97
CA GLY A 265 3.37 13.71 9.07
C GLY A 265 2.26 14.36 8.23
N ASP A 266 0.98 14.21 8.60
CA ASP A 266 -0.18 14.64 7.83
C ASP A 266 -0.83 15.93 8.34
N VAL A 267 -1.48 16.60 7.40
CA VAL A 267 -1.84 18.03 7.31
C VAL A 267 -2.84 18.52 8.38
N SER A 268 -3.38 17.66 9.25
CA SER A 268 -4.55 17.99 10.08
C SER A 268 -4.30 19.03 11.19
N THR A 269 -3.05 19.25 11.58
CA THR A 269 -2.65 20.34 12.50
C THR A 269 -1.92 21.48 11.79
N ALA A 270 -1.61 21.31 10.50
CA ALA A 270 -0.91 22.31 9.72
C ALA A 270 -1.87 23.45 9.36
N LEU A 271 -1.78 24.55 10.08
CA LEU A 271 -2.32 25.83 9.64
C LEU A 271 -1.64 26.17 8.31
N THR A 272 -2.33 25.91 7.21
CA THR A 272 -1.82 26.18 5.87
C THR A 272 -2.38 27.51 5.41
N PHE A 273 -1.48 28.47 5.25
CA PHE A 273 -1.76 29.77 4.67
C PHE A 273 -1.47 29.66 3.18
N THR A 274 -2.45 30.02 2.36
CA THR A 274 -2.31 30.05 0.90
C THR A 274 -2.45 31.47 0.45
N SER A 275 -1.53 31.90 -0.40
CA SER A 275 -1.59 33.24 -0.97
C SER A 275 -2.85 33.42 -1.80
N ALA A 276 -3.62 34.46 -1.50
CA ALA A 276 -4.84 34.77 -2.23
C ALA A 276 -4.54 35.64 -3.45
N LEU A 277 -4.68 35.10 -4.67
CA LEU A 277 -4.66 35.91 -5.88
C LEU A 277 -5.97 36.70 -6.00
N PRO A 278 -5.95 38.04 -6.16
CA PRO A 278 -7.17 38.81 -6.36
C PRO A 278 -7.73 38.50 -7.75
N GLY A 279 -9.06 38.43 -7.88
CA GLY A 279 -9.71 38.14 -9.16
C GLY A 279 -9.52 39.25 -10.22
N THR A 280 -9.38 40.50 -9.78
CA THR A 280 -9.13 41.68 -10.62
C THR A 280 -8.37 42.76 -9.83
N PRO A 281 -7.07 42.61 -9.55
CA PRO A 281 -6.31 43.67 -8.88
C PRO A 281 -6.13 44.89 -9.76
N THR A 282 -6.26 46.06 -9.15
CA THR A 282 -6.10 47.39 -9.78
C THR A 282 -4.67 47.93 -9.66
N SER A 283 -3.75 47.15 -9.09
CA SER A 283 -2.33 47.50 -8.88
C SER A 283 -1.45 46.24 -8.95
N GLN A 284 -0.13 46.44 -9.05
CA GLN A 284 0.85 45.34 -9.03
C GLN A 284 0.68 44.54 -7.73
N PHE A 285 0.27 43.28 -7.88
CA PHE A 285 0.00 42.40 -6.75
C PHE A 285 1.31 41.80 -6.20
N LEU A 286 1.61 42.07 -4.94
CA LEU A 286 2.73 41.47 -4.21
C LEU A 286 2.22 40.27 -3.38
N PRO A 287 3.05 39.23 -3.16
CA PRO A 287 2.68 38.10 -2.32
C PRO A 287 2.36 38.55 -0.89
N ASP A 288 1.21 38.12 -0.37
CA ASP A 288 0.80 38.28 1.02
C ASP A 288 1.62 37.40 1.98
N ILE A 289 2.13 36.26 1.49
CA ILE A 289 3.02 35.35 2.22
C ILE A 289 4.47 35.53 1.75
N THR A 290 5.37 35.86 2.68
CA THR A 290 6.81 36.04 2.42
C THR A 290 7.64 35.40 3.52
N PHE A 291 8.94 35.19 3.33
CA PHE A 291 9.81 34.78 4.45
C PHE A 291 9.84 35.78 5.61
N SER A 292 9.68 37.08 5.33
CA SER A 292 9.55 38.12 6.36
C SER A 292 8.21 38.12 7.09
N ASN A 293 7.17 37.57 6.46
CA ASN A 293 5.83 37.48 7.02
C ASN A 293 5.16 36.16 6.57
N PRO A 294 5.60 35.02 7.11
CA PRO A 294 5.16 33.72 6.63
C PRO A 294 3.75 33.38 7.10
N PHE A 295 3.21 34.07 8.11
CA PHE A 295 1.87 33.78 8.67
C PHE A 295 1.06 35.08 8.78
N PRO A 296 0.74 35.73 7.64
CA PRO A 296 0.13 37.05 7.65
C PRO A 296 -1.29 37.00 8.24
N ALA A 297 -1.65 38.02 9.03
CA ALA A 297 -3.00 38.15 9.59
C ALA A 297 -4.09 38.23 8.50
N SER A 298 -3.76 38.77 7.32
CA SER A 298 -4.64 38.80 6.14
C SER A 298 -5.02 37.42 5.61
N ALA A 299 -4.23 36.39 5.92
CA ALA A 299 -4.53 34.99 5.61
C ALA A 299 -5.05 34.20 6.83
N GLY A 300 -5.51 34.90 7.89
CA GLY A 300 -6.07 34.32 9.12
C GLY A 300 -5.14 34.35 10.33
N GLY A 301 -3.83 34.54 10.15
CA GLY A 301 -2.84 34.63 11.24
C GLY A 301 -2.72 33.36 12.12
N LEU A 302 -1.82 33.42 13.10
CA LEU A 302 -1.62 32.35 14.08
C LEU A 302 -2.82 32.31 15.05
N GLY A 303 -3.77 31.40 14.82
CA GLY A 303 -5.00 31.27 15.60
C GLY A 303 -6.30 31.19 14.80
N ALA A 304 -6.25 31.34 13.48
CA ALA A 304 -7.41 31.09 12.63
C ALA A 304 -7.80 29.60 12.63
N SER A 305 -9.09 29.32 12.75
CA SER A 305 -9.64 28.01 12.41
C SER A 305 -9.69 27.84 10.90
N PRO A 306 -9.29 26.68 10.34
CA PRO A 306 -9.60 26.38 8.96
C PRO A 306 -11.09 26.59 8.71
N ALA A 307 -11.45 27.36 7.67
CA ALA A 307 -12.85 27.59 7.33
C ALA A 307 -13.59 26.27 7.01
N HIS A 308 -12.85 25.26 6.54
CA HIS A 308 -13.35 23.95 6.16
C HIS A 308 -12.39 22.85 6.67
N PRO A 309 -12.47 22.49 7.95
CA PRO A 309 -11.57 21.52 8.56
C PRO A 309 -11.89 20.11 8.06
N SER A 310 -10.83 19.31 7.87
CA SER A 310 -10.98 17.89 7.56
C SER A 310 -11.40 17.10 8.79
N ILE A 311 -12.13 16.00 8.59
CA ILE A 311 -12.46 15.05 9.66
C ILE A 311 -11.87 13.68 9.32
N TYR A 312 -11.41 12.97 10.34
CA TYR A 312 -10.82 11.63 10.24
C TYR A 312 -11.60 10.65 11.11
N PRO A 313 -12.84 10.29 10.75
CA PRO A 313 -13.67 9.43 11.60
C PRO A 313 -13.46 7.95 11.30
N VAL A 314 -13.59 7.13 12.33
CA VAL A 314 -13.89 5.71 12.17
C VAL A 314 -15.41 5.58 12.17
N GLU A 315 -15.97 4.91 11.16
CA GLU A 315 -17.41 4.66 11.12
C GLU A 315 -17.86 3.89 12.37
N LEU A 316 -18.90 4.37 13.06
CA LEU A 316 -19.43 3.73 14.27
C LEU A 316 -19.82 2.26 14.03
N THR A 317 -20.23 1.93 12.81
CA THR A 317 -20.63 0.58 12.36
C THR A 317 -19.49 -0.23 11.75
N TYR A 318 -18.24 0.17 11.99
CA TYR A 318 -17.08 -0.59 11.54
C TYR A 318 -17.12 -2.03 12.09
N VAL A 319 -16.81 -2.98 11.21
CA VAL A 319 -16.70 -4.41 11.49
C VAL A 319 -15.34 -4.92 11.02
N LEU A 320 -14.84 -5.98 11.65
CA LEU A 320 -13.51 -6.49 11.37
C LEU A 320 -13.40 -7.03 9.93
N PRO A 321 -12.27 -6.79 9.25
CA PRO A 321 -12.00 -7.44 7.97
C PRO A 321 -12.00 -8.95 8.11
N VAL A 322 -12.71 -9.64 7.22
CA VAL A 322 -12.74 -11.11 7.17
C VAL A 322 -12.25 -11.58 5.81
N THR A 323 -11.30 -12.52 5.83
CA THR A 323 -10.81 -13.22 4.63
C THR A 323 -11.16 -14.69 4.73
N GLN A 324 -11.99 -15.14 3.80
CA GLN A 324 -12.25 -16.56 3.57
C GLN A 324 -11.24 -17.06 2.55
N THR A 325 -10.51 -18.11 2.88
CA THR A 325 -9.55 -18.76 1.98
C THR A 325 -9.96 -20.19 1.74
N TRP A 326 -9.73 -20.69 0.54
CA TRP A 326 -9.89 -22.09 0.20
C TRP A 326 -8.82 -22.54 -0.76
N ASN A 327 -8.45 -23.81 -0.67
CA ASN A 327 -7.51 -24.41 -1.59
C ASN A 327 -7.88 -25.84 -1.92
N VAL A 328 -7.52 -26.27 -3.12
CA VAL A 328 -7.58 -27.66 -3.55
C VAL A 328 -6.26 -27.98 -4.23
N THR A 329 -5.56 -29.00 -3.74
CA THR A 329 -4.23 -29.38 -4.21
C THR A 329 -4.20 -30.88 -4.51
N LEU A 330 -3.85 -31.22 -5.74
CA LEU A 330 -3.56 -32.58 -6.17
C LEU A 330 -2.06 -32.75 -6.35
N GLU A 331 -1.46 -33.69 -5.62
CA GLU A 331 -0.06 -34.07 -5.78
C GLU A 331 0.04 -35.48 -6.37
N HIS A 332 0.97 -35.67 -7.29
CA HIS A 332 1.25 -36.98 -7.86
C HIS A 332 2.76 -37.21 -8.04
N GLN A 333 3.24 -38.31 -7.48
CA GLN A 333 4.59 -38.80 -7.68
C GLN A 333 4.70 -39.57 -8.99
N LEU A 334 5.45 -39.02 -9.96
CA LEU A 334 5.68 -39.63 -11.28
C LEU A 334 6.79 -40.70 -11.22
N SER A 335 7.87 -40.42 -10.50
CA SER A 335 9.04 -41.30 -10.35
C SER A 335 9.63 -41.22 -8.94
N ALA A 336 10.74 -41.91 -8.67
CA ALA A 336 11.46 -41.77 -7.40
C ALA A 336 12.00 -40.34 -7.16
N SER A 337 12.21 -39.56 -8.24
CA SER A 337 12.77 -38.21 -8.19
C SER A 337 11.81 -37.11 -8.63
N ASP A 338 10.72 -37.44 -9.32
CA ASP A 338 9.86 -36.46 -9.99
C ASP A 338 8.44 -36.44 -9.41
N MET A 339 7.90 -35.24 -9.21
CA MET A 339 6.55 -34.98 -8.70
C MET A 339 5.92 -33.81 -9.44
N VAL A 340 4.61 -33.88 -9.62
CA VAL A 340 3.78 -32.75 -10.05
C VAL A 340 2.75 -32.39 -8.98
N ARG A 341 2.46 -31.09 -8.88
CA ARG A 341 1.41 -30.54 -8.03
C ARG A 341 0.57 -29.56 -8.84
N VAL A 342 -0.75 -29.70 -8.71
CA VAL A 342 -1.73 -28.78 -9.27
C VAL A 342 -2.55 -28.24 -8.11
N SER A 343 -2.54 -26.92 -7.93
CA SER A 343 -3.21 -26.24 -6.84
C SER A 343 -4.13 -25.16 -7.37
N TYR A 344 -5.37 -25.15 -6.91
CA TYR A 344 -6.27 -24.01 -6.99
C TYR A 344 -6.30 -23.33 -5.63
N LEU A 345 -6.02 -22.03 -5.61
CA LEU A 345 -6.02 -21.18 -4.43
C LEU A 345 -7.07 -20.09 -4.65
N GLY A 346 -7.98 -19.92 -3.71
CA GLY A 346 -8.98 -18.87 -3.75
C GLY A 346 -9.07 -18.15 -2.42
N SER A 347 -9.32 -16.84 -2.47
CA SER A 347 -9.69 -16.09 -1.28
C SER A 347 -10.64 -14.96 -1.60
N GLN A 348 -11.54 -14.70 -0.67
CA GLN A 348 -12.45 -13.58 -0.72
C GLN A 348 -12.37 -12.81 0.59
N SER A 349 -11.98 -11.55 0.48
CA SER A 349 -11.89 -10.63 1.60
C SER A 349 -13.05 -9.65 1.54
N HIS A 350 -13.73 -9.49 2.67
CA HIS A 350 -14.82 -8.55 2.89
C HIS A 350 -14.48 -7.65 4.07
N HIS A 351 -15.16 -6.50 4.12
CA HIS A 351 -15.00 -5.56 5.22
C HIS A 351 -13.57 -5.08 5.39
N MET A 352 -12.77 -5.10 4.31
CA MET A 352 -11.41 -4.60 4.36
C MET A 352 -11.45 -3.12 4.74
N THR A 353 -10.54 -2.74 5.63
CA THR A 353 -10.38 -1.36 6.09
C THR A 353 -10.05 -0.50 4.89
N TRP A 354 -10.96 0.41 4.58
CA TRP A 354 -10.67 1.47 3.62
C TRP A 354 -10.12 2.65 4.38
N LEU A 355 -8.79 2.78 4.39
CA LEU A 355 -8.12 3.85 5.12
C LEU A 355 -8.30 5.19 4.41
N ASN A 356 -8.70 6.20 5.16
CA ASN A 356 -8.62 7.61 4.77
C ASN A 356 -9.28 8.00 3.42
N GLY A 357 -10.38 7.34 3.04
CA GLY A 357 -11.13 7.70 1.83
C GLY A 357 -11.98 8.96 2.05
N ASP A 358 -11.79 10.02 1.23
CA ASP A 358 -12.62 11.24 1.31
C ASP A 358 -14.06 10.92 0.89
N ILE A 359 -14.95 10.69 1.85
CA ILE A 359 -16.36 10.43 1.56
C ILE A 359 -17.13 11.70 1.22
N ASN A 360 -16.59 12.89 1.52
CA ASN A 360 -17.24 14.18 1.31
C ASN A 360 -17.01 14.73 -0.10
N VAL A 361 -16.63 13.88 -1.07
CA VAL A 361 -16.53 14.26 -2.49
C VAL A 361 -17.93 14.36 -3.08
N PRO A 362 -18.28 15.46 -3.76
CA PRO A 362 -19.58 15.59 -4.42
C PRO A 362 -19.77 14.53 -5.52
N THR A 363 -20.98 14.02 -5.68
CA THR A 363 -21.28 13.09 -6.80
C THR A 363 -21.46 13.82 -8.12
N THR A 364 -21.94 15.05 -8.09
CA THR A 364 -22.11 15.91 -9.26
C THR A 364 -21.03 16.99 -9.29
N GLN A 365 -20.40 17.19 -10.44
CA GLN A 365 -19.47 18.29 -10.63
C GLN A 365 -20.21 19.44 -11.33
N THR A 366 -20.16 20.64 -10.76
CA THR A 366 -20.91 21.81 -11.24
C THR A 366 -19.95 22.88 -11.77
N ARG A 367 -20.25 23.38 -12.97
CA ARG A 367 -19.48 24.43 -13.63
C ARG A 367 -19.34 25.69 -12.77
N ASN A 368 -18.10 26.16 -12.63
CA ASN A 368 -17.74 27.41 -11.94
C ASN A 368 -18.14 27.47 -10.46
N VAL A 369 -18.43 26.32 -9.85
CA VAL A 369 -18.67 26.22 -8.40
C VAL A 369 -17.48 25.52 -7.76
N PRO A 370 -16.82 26.07 -6.74
CA PRO A 370 -15.72 25.38 -6.05
C PRO A 370 -16.17 24.04 -5.46
N ILE A 371 -15.30 23.04 -5.41
CA ILE A 371 -15.60 21.72 -4.84
C ILE A 371 -16.13 21.84 -3.41
N GLN A 372 -15.57 22.76 -2.61
CA GLN A 372 -15.94 22.93 -1.22
C GLN A 372 -17.42 23.28 -1.03
N SER A 373 -17.98 24.17 -1.85
CA SER A 373 -19.39 24.55 -1.79
C SER A 373 -20.34 23.44 -2.25
N GLN A 374 -19.81 22.43 -2.94
CA GLN A 374 -20.56 21.28 -3.44
C GLN A 374 -20.48 20.07 -2.50
N ARG A 375 -19.61 20.10 -1.48
CA ARG A 375 -19.42 18.96 -0.58
C ARG A 375 -20.74 18.61 0.13
N PRO A 376 -21.15 17.33 0.15
CA PRO A 376 -22.42 16.92 0.76
C PRO A 376 -22.59 17.33 2.23
N TRP A 377 -21.51 17.33 3.00
CA TRP A 377 -21.51 17.68 4.42
C TRP A 377 -20.71 18.96 4.67
N GLN A 378 -21.43 20.05 4.89
CA GLN A 378 -20.89 21.34 5.32
C GLN A 378 -20.81 21.42 6.85
N PRO A 379 -19.88 22.20 7.42
CA PRO A 379 -18.87 23.05 6.76
C PRO A 379 -17.57 22.30 6.41
N TRP A 380 -17.55 20.98 6.51
CA TRP A 380 -16.33 20.17 6.50
C TRP A 380 -15.61 20.19 5.15
N GLY A 381 -14.28 20.12 5.22
CA GLY A 381 -13.42 19.80 4.08
C GLY A 381 -13.52 18.32 3.72
N PRO A 382 -12.41 17.68 3.31
CA PRO A 382 -12.36 16.22 3.19
C PRO A 382 -12.83 15.51 4.47
N ILE A 383 -13.63 14.45 4.34
CA ILE A 383 -13.94 13.54 5.45
C ILE A 383 -13.26 12.21 5.11
N ALA A 384 -12.03 12.02 5.61
CA ALA A 384 -11.22 10.84 5.38
C ALA A 384 -11.63 9.74 6.36
N ALA A 385 -12.62 8.94 5.98
CA ALA A 385 -13.24 7.98 6.89
C ALA A 385 -12.64 6.58 6.78
N ASP A 386 -12.38 5.96 7.94
CA ASP A 386 -12.07 4.54 8.05
C ASP A 386 -13.38 3.74 8.08
N ARG A 387 -13.57 2.91 7.07
CA ARG A 387 -14.81 2.15 6.87
C ARG A 387 -14.57 0.72 6.39
N SER A 388 -15.50 -0.16 6.70
CA SER A 388 -15.49 -1.58 6.28
C SER A 388 -16.02 -1.76 4.85
N GLY A 389 -15.47 -0.98 3.89
CA GLY A 389 -15.97 -0.89 2.51
C GLY A 389 -15.18 -1.69 1.47
N GLY A 390 -13.97 -2.13 1.80
CA GLY A 390 -13.10 -2.82 0.87
C GLY A 390 -13.48 -4.29 0.66
N LYS A 391 -13.34 -4.75 -0.58
CA LYS A 391 -13.64 -6.11 -1.05
C LYS A 391 -12.52 -6.55 -1.98
N GLN A 392 -12.03 -7.78 -1.80
CA GLN A 392 -11.04 -8.38 -2.69
C GLN A 392 -11.44 -9.82 -3.03
N ASN A 393 -11.26 -10.21 -4.29
CA ASN A 393 -11.43 -11.58 -4.76
C ASN A 393 -10.14 -12.02 -5.46
N PHE A 394 -9.53 -13.08 -4.98
CA PHE A 394 -8.29 -13.64 -5.50
C PHE A 394 -8.52 -15.09 -5.89
N ASN A 395 -8.11 -15.46 -7.10
CA ASN A 395 -8.11 -16.83 -7.59
C ASN A 395 -6.79 -17.10 -8.31
N GLN A 396 -6.16 -18.22 -8.03
CA GLN A 396 -4.90 -18.61 -8.65
C GLN A 396 -4.88 -20.11 -8.96
N LEU A 397 -4.53 -20.44 -10.20
CA LEU A 397 -4.08 -21.77 -10.58
C LEU A 397 -2.56 -21.81 -10.49
N GLN A 398 -2.03 -22.72 -9.68
CA GLN A 398 -0.61 -22.95 -9.50
C GLN A 398 -0.25 -24.35 -9.99
N LEU A 399 0.73 -24.42 -10.89
CA LEU A 399 1.29 -25.65 -11.42
C LEU A 399 2.74 -25.74 -10.96
N GLU A 400 3.10 -26.84 -10.34
CA GLU A 400 4.46 -27.06 -9.85
C GLU A 400 4.99 -28.41 -10.32
N PHE A 401 6.22 -28.40 -10.81
CA PHE A 401 7.01 -29.59 -11.09
C PHE A 401 8.26 -29.58 -10.22
N VAL A 402 8.51 -30.69 -9.53
CA VAL A 402 9.69 -30.87 -8.67
C VAL A 402 10.46 -32.10 -9.12
N ARG A 403 11.74 -31.88 -9.44
CA ARG A 403 12.74 -32.94 -9.57
C ARG A 403 13.74 -32.83 -8.42
N ARG A 404 13.72 -33.82 -7.54
CA ARG A 404 14.76 -34.02 -6.52
C ARG A 404 16.09 -34.35 -7.19
N PHE A 405 17.20 -34.00 -6.54
CA PHE A 405 18.54 -34.22 -7.10
C PHE A 405 18.75 -35.70 -7.48
N ALA A 406 18.78 -35.96 -8.77
CA ALA A 406 18.97 -37.28 -9.35
C ALA A 406 19.73 -37.12 -10.67
N THR A 407 20.69 -38.03 -10.92
CA THR A 407 21.52 -38.03 -12.13
C THR A 407 22.18 -36.67 -12.43
N GLY A 408 22.56 -35.92 -11.39
CA GLY A 408 23.23 -34.63 -11.51
C GLY A 408 22.30 -33.41 -11.64
N LEU A 409 20.98 -33.58 -11.63
CA LEU A 409 20.01 -32.48 -11.79
C LEU A 409 19.01 -32.43 -10.64
N SER A 410 18.86 -31.24 -10.06
CA SER A 410 17.70 -30.84 -9.25
C SER A 410 17.03 -29.67 -9.96
N ALA A 411 15.71 -29.69 -10.08
CA ALA A 411 14.98 -28.61 -10.73
C ALA A 411 13.58 -28.43 -10.12
N GLN A 412 13.08 -27.22 -10.17
CA GLN A 412 11.72 -26.87 -9.78
C GLN A 412 11.19 -25.83 -10.76
N ALA A 413 9.99 -26.05 -11.28
CA ALA A 413 9.28 -25.09 -12.09
C ALA A 413 7.95 -24.79 -11.41
N GLU A 414 7.62 -23.52 -11.25
CA GLU A 414 6.36 -23.07 -10.69
C GLU A 414 5.73 -22.03 -11.61
N TYR A 415 4.50 -22.30 -12.06
CA TYR A 415 3.71 -21.39 -12.86
C TYR A 415 2.43 -21.02 -12.11
N ALA A 416 2.19 -19.74 -11.97
CA ALA A 416 0.99 -19.17 -11.38
C ALA A 416 0.21 -18.37 -12.43
N TRP A 417 -1.07 -18.69 -12.58
CA TRP A 417 -2.05 -17.88 -13.29
C TRP A 417 -3.04 -17.29 -12.29
N THR A 418 -3.07 -15.98 -12.18
CA THR A 418 -3.75 -15.25 -11.12
C THR A 418 -4.80 -14.29 -11.67
N SER A 419 -5.96 -14.25 -11.01
CA SER A 419 -6.97 -13.22 -11.15
C SER A 419 -7.21 -12.61 -9.78
N ALA A 420 -6.90 -11.33 -9.63
CA ALA A 420 -7.11 -10.58 -8.40
C ALA A 420 -7.93 -9.34 -8.72
N LEU A 421 -9.11 -9.23 -8.12
CA LEU A 421 -10.03 -8.11 -8.29
C LEU A 421 -10.24 -7.42 -6.95
N THR A 422 -10.33 -6.11 -6.94
CA THR A 422 -10.53 -5.30 -5.72
C THR A 422 -11.25 -4.00 -6.04
N ASN A 423 -11.99 -3.46 -5.08
CA ASN A 423 -12.40 -2.05 -5.07
C ASN A 423 -11.53 -1.19 -4.14
N ASP A 424 -10.52 -1.80 -3.50
CA ASP A 424 -9.54 -1.08 -2.69
C ASP A 424 -8.67 -0.21 -3.61
N PRO A 425 -8.72 1.12 -3.45
CA PRO A 425 -8.10 2.03 -4.39
C PRO A 425 -6.61 2.26 -4.08
N TYR A 426 -6.04 1.71 -3.00
CA TYR A 426 -4.64 1.92 -2.63
C TYR A 426 -3.71 1.65 -3.82
N PRO A 427 -2.73 2.52 -4.15
CA PRO A 427 -2.29 3.70 -3.39
C PRO A 427 -3.06 5.00 -3.70
N VAL A 428 -4.13 4.95 -4.49
CA VAL A 428 -4.89 6.14 -4.93
C VAL A 428 -5.97 6.46 -3.90
N GLY A 429 -6.08 7.74 -3.51
CA GLY A 429 -6.89 8.25 -2.39
C GLY A 429 -8.40 8.12 -2.55
N GLY A 430 -8.91 6.90 -2.59
CA GLY A 430 -10.34 6.63 -2.69
C GLY A 430 -10.80 6.15 -4.08
N PRO A 431 -12.06 5.71 -4.16
CA PRO A 431 -12.70 5.42 -5.43
C PRO A 431 -12.90 6.74 -6.18
N GLN A 432 -13.10 6.69 -7.50
CA GLN A 432 -13.36 7.91 -8.26
C GLN A 432 -14.63 8.62 -7.76
N ILE A 433 -15.65 7.84 -7.36
CA ILE A 433 -16.88 8.37 -6.78
C ILE A 433 -17.15 7.66 -5.43
N PRO A 434 -16.80 8.28 -4.29
CA PRO A 434 -16.94 7.70 -2.94
C PRO A 434 -18.34 7.24 -2.53
N ALA A 435 -19.38 7.83 -3.13
CA ALA A 435 -20.76 7.40 -2.97
C ALA A 435 -21.11 6.09 -3.71
N TYR A 436 -20.32 5.72 -4.73
CA TYR A 436 -20.51 4.53 -5.56
C TYR A 436 -19.21 3.73 -5.69
N PRO A 437 -18.63 3.26 -4.58
CA PRO A 437 -17.32 2.62 -4.57
C PRO A 437 -17.27 1.29 -5.34
N ASP A 438 -18.42 0.64 -5.53
CA ASP A 438 -18.49 -0.61 -6.30
C ASP A 438 -18.24 -0.40 -7.81
N LEU A 439 -18.33 0.84 -8.31
CA LEU A 439 -17.93 1.19 -9.69
C LEU A 439 -16.40 1.07 -9.89
N ASP A 440 -15.65 1.02 -8.81
CA ASP A 440 -14.19 0.88 -8.81
C ASP A 440 -13.70 -0.55 -8.65
N TYR A 441 -14.60 -1.53 -8.71
CA TYR A 441 -14.22 -2.93 -8.70
C TYR A 441 -13.51 -3.33 -10.01
N GLY A 442 -12.19 -3.53 -9.93
CA GLY A 442 -11.32 -3.80 -11.08
C GLY A 442 -10.14 -4.68 -10.72
N ASN A 443 -9.16 -4.80 -11.62
CA ASN A 443 -7.94 -5.59 -11.34
C ASN A 443 -7.16 -4.98 -10.16
N ASN A 444 -6.50 -5.81 -9.37
CA ASN A 444 -5.62 -5.34 -8.31
C ASN A 444 -4.31 -4.78 -8.88
N TYR A 445 -3.99 -3.53 -8.54
CA TYR A 445 -2.84 -2.76 -9.03
C TYR A 445 -1.46 -3.40 -8.82
N ALA A 446 -1.32 -4.32 -7.85
CA ALA A 446 -0.03 -4.89 -7.47
C ALA A 446 0.21 -6.31 -8.02
N ILE A 447 -0.82 -6.94 -8.59
CA ILE A 447 -0.80 -8.38 -8.87
C ILE A 447 -0.62 -8.65 -10.38
N PRO A 448 0.52 -9.23 -10.80
CA PRO A 448 0.69 -9.68 -12.17
C PRO A 448 -0.18 -10.91 -12.46
N ARG A 449 -0.65 -11.05 -13.71
CA ARG A 449 -1.55 -12.13 -14.14
C ARG A 449 -0.87 -13.48 -14.31
N HIS A 450 0.35 -13.49 -14.86
CA HIS A 450 1.12 -14.72 -15.05
C HIS A 450 2.48 -14.57 -14.42
N ARG A 451 2.94 -15.61 -13.74
CA ARG A 451 4.30 -15.69 -13.18
C ARG A 451 4.83 -17.10 -13.34
N LEU A 452 6.03 -17.22 -13.92
CA LEU A 452 6.79 -18.44 -14.04
C LEU A 452 8.12 -18.24 -13.32
N VAL A 453 8.44 -19.16 -12.41
CA VAL A 453 9.75 -19.23 -11.77
C VAL A 453 10.34 -20.62 -12.02
N PHE A 454 11.58 -20.66 -12.51
CA PHE A 454 12.30 -21.89 -12.77
C PHE A 454 13.65 -21.88 -12.06
N ASN A 455 13.84 -22.82 -11.14
CA ASN A 455 15.04 -22.99 -10.34
C ASN A 455 15.72 -24.28 -10.77
N TYR A 456 17.04 -24.27 -10.94
CA TYR A 456 17.77 -25.50 -11.24
C TYR A 456 19.18 -25.50 -10.66
N ILE A 457 19.67 -26.70 -10.36
CA ILE A 457 21.06 -26.99 -10.07
C ILE A 457 21.45 -28.19 -10.91
N TYR A 458 22.41 -27.99 -11.80
CA TYR A 458 22.95 -29.00 -12.68
C TYR A 458 24.44 -29.18 -12.38
N SER A 459 24.77 -30.33 -11.79
CA SER A 459 26.15 -30.79 -11.65
C SER A 459 26.56 -31.49 -12.95
N VAL A 460 27.48 -30.87 -13.69
CA VAL A 460 27.94 -31.38 -14.98
C VAL A 460 28.57 -32.76 -14.76
N PRO A 461 28.07 -33.83 -15.39
CA PRO A 461 28.52 -35.18 -15.13
C PRO A 461 29.77 -35.51 -15.97
N ALA A 462 30.74 -34.59 -15.98
CA ALA A 462 32.05 -34.73 -16.61
C ALA A 462 33.16 -34.84 -15.55
N GLY A 463 34.21 -35.59 -15.87
CA GLY A 463 35.38 -35.77 -15.01
C GLY A 463 35.52 -37.20 -14.48
N ARG A 464 36.55 -37.41 -13.67
CA ARG A 464 36.94 -38.72 -13.16
C ARG A 464 35.82 -39.34 -12.32
N GLY A 465 35.44 -40.57 -12.63
CA GLY A 465 34.33 -41.26 -11.95
C GLY A 465 32.93 -40.71 -12.25
N ARG A 466 32.77 -39.79 -13.21
CA ARG A 466 31.46 -39.30 -13.69
C ARG A 466 31.05 -39.97 -15.00
N ARG A 467 29.83 -39.67 -15.48
CA ARG A 467 29.24 -40.30 -16.68
C ARG A 467 30.09 -40.05 -17.93
N TRP A 468 30.57 -38.83 -18.11
CA TRP A 468 31.43 -38.42 -19.20
C TRP A 468 32.87 -38.24 -18.69
N LEU A 469 33.85 -38.62 -19.51
CA LEU A 469 35.27 -38.52 -19.17
C LEU A 469 35.68 -39.29 -17.90
N SER A 470 35.03 -40.42 -17.61
CA SER A 470 35.21 -41.20 -16.37
C SER A 470 36.66 -41.62 -16.06
N LYS A 471 37.47 -41.84 -17.11
CA LYS A 471 38.88 -42.24 -17.05
C LYS A 471 39.86 -41.09 -17.34
N SER A 472 39.44 -39.83 -17.23
CA SER A 472 40.30 -38.68 -17.52
C SER A 472 41.50 -38.59 -16.59
N ASN A 473 42.61 -38.03 -17.09
CA ASN A 473 43.77 -37.68 -16.27
C ASN A 473 43.45 -36.49 -15.33
N SER A 474 44.35 -36.23 -14.38
CA SER A 474 44.17 -35.18 -13.36
C SER A 474 44.03 -33.78 -13.95
N PHE A 475 44.71 -33.48 -15.06
CA PHE A 475 44.60 -32.20 -15.74
C PHE A 475 43.22 -32.00 -16.36
N VAL A 476 42.76 -32.97 -17.15
CA VAL A 476 41.44 -32.94 -17.80
C VAL A 476 40.32 -32.90 -16.75
N ASP A 477 40.46 -33.64 -15.65
CA ASP A 477 39.50 -33.57 -14.52
C ASP A 477 39.55 -32.23 -13.78
N GLY A 478 40.75 -31.67 -13.57
CA GLY A 478 40.94 -30.36 -12.97
C GLY A 478 40.24 -29.24 -13.74
N VAL A 479 40.26 -29.32 -15.08
CA VAL A 479 39.62 -28.33 -15.97
C VAL A 479 38.13 -28.61 -16.18
N LEU A 480 37.75 -29.85 -16.51
CA LEU A 480 36.38 -30.18 -16.95
C LEU A 480 35.51 -30.83 -15.88
N GLY A 481 36.09 -31.33 -14.79
CA GLY A 481 35.36 -31.95 -13.69
C GLY A 481 34.84 -30.95 -12.65
N GLY A 482 33.83 -31.30 -11.87
CA GLY A 482 33.40 -30.50 -10.72
C GLY A 482 32.69 -29.17 -11.04
N TRP A 483 32.26 -28.96 -12.27
CA TRP A 483 31.40 -27.83 -12.62
C TRP A 483 29.96 -28.05 -12.15
N GLN A 484 29.36 -27.00 -11.64
CA GLN A 484 27.95 -26.93 -11.32
C GLN A 484 27.40 -25.59 -11.82
N VAL A 485 26.26 -25.65 -12.50
CA VAL A 485 25.50 -24.47 -12.90
C VAL A 485 24.22 -24.45 -12.09
N ALA A 486 23.90 -23.32 -11.50
CA ALA A 486 22.62 -23.08 -10.87
C ALA A 486 21.98 -21.84 -11.48
N GLY A 487 20.66 -21.78 -11.49
CA GLY A 487 19.98 -20.59 -11.98
C GLY A 487 18.58 -20.46 -11.45
N ILE A 488 18.12 -19.21 -11.46
CA ILE A 488 16.74 -18.81 -11.19
C ILE A 488 16.31 -17.97 -12.37
N THR A 489 15.26 -18.40 -13.06
CA THR A 489 14.64 -17.65 -14.14
C THR A 489 13.25 -17.21 -13.72
N ARG A 490 12.93 -15.93 -13.91
CA ARG A 490 11.62 -15.37 -13.62
C ARG A 490 11.06 -14.73 -14.88
N TYR A 491 9.85 -15.14 -15.24
CA TYR A 491 9.02 -14.42 -16.21
C TYR A 491 7.72 -14.02 -15.53
N GLN A 492 7.26 -12.80 -15.77
CA GLN A 492 5.94 -12.39 -15.33
C GLN A 492 5.37 -11.33 -16.27
N THR A 493 4.05 -11.24 -16.34
CA THR A 493 3.39 -10.08 -16.94
C THR A 493 3.60 -8.84 -16.08
N GLY A 494 3.30 -7.67 -16.65
CA GLY A 494 3.26 -6.43 -15.87
C GLY A 494 2.14 -6.43 -14.86
N VAL A 495 2.07 -5.34 -14.11
CA VAL A 495 0.96 -5.02 -13.22
C VAL A 495 -0.04 -4.11 -13.92
N PRO A 496 -1.32 -4.13 -13.52
CA PRO A 496 -2.31 -3.32 -14.20
C PRO A 496 -2.25 -1.86 -13.75
N PHE A 497 -2.65 -0.93 -14.63
CA PHE A 497 -2.65 0.50 -14.39
C PHE A 497 -3.90 1.19 -14.95
N THR A 498 -4.20 2.37 -14.40
CA THR A 498 -5.37 3.18 -14.74
C THR A 498 -4.93 4.39 -15.56
N VAL A 499 -5.69 4.73 -16.61
CA VAL A 499 -5.50 5.97 -17.36
C VAL A 499 -6.34 7.09 -16.74
N ASN A 500 -5.67 8.14 -16.31
CA ASN A 500 -6.30 9.35 -15.78
C ASN A 500 -6.23 10.46 -16.81
N PHE A 501 -6.97 11.53 -16.57
CA PHE A 501 -6.82 12.76 -17.33
C PHE A 501 -6.46 13.92 -16.40
N GLN A 502 -5.78 14.92 -16.97
CA GLN A 502 -5.49 16.15 -16.27
C GLN A 502 -6.59 17.18 -16.55
N VAL A 503 -7.23 17.67 -15.49
CA VAL A 503 -8.17 18.80 -15.59
C VAL A 503 -7.39 20.08 -15.89
N PRO A 504 -7.79 20.88 -16.90
CA PRO A 504 -7.19 22.19 -17.11
C PRO A 504 -7.47 23.12 -15.92
N SER A 505 -6.46 23.88 -15.48
CA SER A 505 -6.57 24.76 -14.30
C SER A 505 -7.62 25.88 -14.42
N THR A 506 -8.09 26.17 -15.63
CA THR A 506 -9.16 27.13 -15.92
C THR A 506 -10.56 26.60 -15.63
N TYR A 507 -10.72 25.28 -15.47
CA TYR A 507 -12.01 24.64 -15.24
C TYR A 507 -12.34 24.53 -13.75
N ILE A 508 -12.97 25.58 -13.22
CA ILE A 508 -13.43 25.61 -11.82
C ILE A 508 -14.59 24.63 -11.64
N GLY A 509 -14.52 23.84 -10.56
CA GLY A 509 -15.55 22.87 -10.18
C GLY A 509 -15.42 21.51 -10.87
N TRP A 510 -14.30 21.25 -11.54
CA TRP A 510 -13.95 19.93 -12.09
C TRP A 510 -12.67 19.46 -11.41
N TRP A 511 -12.67 18.30 -10.75
CA TRP A 511 -11.54 17.86 -9.91
C TRP A 511 -10.89 16.53 -10.37
N GLY A 512 -11.24 16.07 -11.57
CA GLY A 512 -10.50 15.00 -12.26
C GLY A 512 -11.12 13.62 -12.10
N GLY A 513 -10.31 12.60 -12.35
CA GLY A 513 -10.71 11.20 -12.34
C GLY A 513 -10.06 10.42 -13.48
N ARG A 514 -10.67 9.28 -13.80
CA ARG A 514 -10.26 8.49 -14.96
C ARG A 514 -10.64 9.16 -16.27
N ALA A 515 -9.93 8.81 -17.33
CA ALA A 515 -10.32 9.15 -18.69
C ALA A 515 -11.57 8.35 -19.12
N ASP A 516 -12.27 8.84 -20.14
CA ASP A 516 -13.26 8.04 -20.88
C ASP A 516 -12.56 7.03 -21.79
N ARG A 517 -13.18 5.84 -21.92
CA ARG A 517 -12.81 4.82 -22.89
C ARG A 517 -13.49 5.11 -24.22
N VAL A 518 -12.71 5.28 -25.28
CA VAL A 518 -13.22 5.40 -26.65
C VAL A 518 -13.54 4.00 -27.19
N PRO A 519 -14.80 3.69 -27.57
CA PRO A 519 -15.16 2.38 -28.12
C PRO A 519 -14.41 2.07 -29.43
N ASP A 520 -14.19 0.79 -29.72
CA ASP A 520 -13.64 0.29 -30.99
C ASP A 520 -12.25 0.82 -31.40
N VAL A 521 -11.51 1.44 -30.47
CA VAL A 521 -10.11 1.86 -30.67
C VAL A 521 -9.17 0.94 -29.91
N ASP A 522 -8.15 0.40 -30.56
CA ASP A 522 -7.16 -0.49 -29.93
C ASP A 522 -6.55 0.14 -28.67
N LEU A 523 -6.50 -0.63 -27.58
CA LEU A 523 -6.00 -0.19 -26.27
C LEU A 523 -4.48 0.03 -26.25
N TYR A 524 -3.74 -0.83 -26.95
CA TYR A 524 -2.29 -0.82 -26.98
C TYR A 524 -1.78 -0.23 -28.28
N ALA A 525 -0.68 0.51 -28.21
CA ALA A 525 -0.01 0.99 -29.40
C ALA A 525 0.68 -0.17 -30.12
N LYS A 526 0.83 -0.08 -31.45
CA LYS A 526 1.70 -0.99 -32.19
C LYS A 526 3.15 -0.67 -31.80
N GLN A 527 3.75 -1.55 -31.00
CA GLN A 527 5.12 -1.36 -30.51
C GLN A 527 6.11 -1.62 -31.64
N SER A 528 7.09 -0.72 -31.81
CA SER A 528 8.14 -0.85 -32.84
C SER A 528 9.57 -0.78 -32.28
N GLY A 529 9.76 -0.72 -30.95
CA GLY A 529 11.09 -0.73 -30.35
C GLY A 529 11.12 -0.52 -28.83
N HIS A 530 12.33 -0.54 -28.27
CA HIS A 530 12.64 -0.33 -26.84
C HIS A 530 13.46 0.96 -26.60
N ASP A 531 13.36 1.96 -27.48
CA ASP A 531 14.06 3.25 -27.31
C ASP A 531 13.38 4.08 -26.21
N ILE A 532 13.91 3.97 -25.00
CA ILE A 532 13.43 4.73 -23.84
C ILE A 532 13.83 6.21 -23.87
N THR A 533 14.81 6.61 -24.68
CA THR A 533 15.23 8.01 -24.78
C THR A 533 14.20 8.83 -25.55
N SER A 534 13.68 8.28 -26.65
CA SER A 534 12.57 8.87 -27.41
C SER A 534 11.19 8.56 -26.83
N GLY A 535 11.14 7.61 -25.88
CA GLY A 535 9.94 7.13 -25.21
C GLY A 535 9.24 6.02 -25.99
N VAL A 536 9.03 4.87 -25.33
CA VAL A 536 8.34 3.72 -25.92
C VAL A 536 6.83 3.88 -25.77
N GLN A 537 6.10 4.09 -26.87
CA GLN A 537 4.64 4.15 -26.83
C GLN A 537 4.06 2.77 -26.46
N TRP A 538 3.43 2.66 -25.30
CA TRP A 538 2.90 1.42 -24.76
C TRP A 538 1.39 1.28 -24.99
N PHE A 539 0.61 2.22 -24.49
CA PHE A 539 -0.83 2.27 -24.74
C PHE A 539 -1.17 3.32 -25.79
N ASN A 540 -2.24 3.09 -26.53
CA ASN A 540 -2.74 4.02 -27.53
C ASN A 540 -3.51 5.15 -26.82
N THR A 541 -2.99 6.37 -26.87
CA THR A 541 -3.64 7.51 -26.21
C THR A 541 -4.98 7.86 -26.85
N SER A 542 -5.18 7.58 -28.15
CA SER A 542 -6.46 7.79 -28.84
C SER A 542 -7.56 6.82 -28.38
N ALA A 543 -7.20 5.75 -27.65
CA ALA A 543 -8.17 4.85 -27.04
C ALA A 543 -8.84 5.46 -25.79
N PHE A 544 -8.39 6.64 -25.36
CA PHE A 544 -8.88 7.36 -24.20
C PHE A 544 -9.12 8.83 -24.55
N ALA A 545 -10.09 9.45 -23.88
CA ALA A 545 -10.38 10.86 -24.02
C ALA A 545 -10.66 11.50 -22.65
N PRO A 546 -10.39 12.79 -22.47
CA PRO A 546 -10.92 13.50 -21.29
C PRO A 546 -12.46 13.43 -21.32
N PRO A 547 -13.13 13.17 -20.19
CA PRO A 547 -14.58 13.14 -20.15
C PRO A 547 -15.17 14.51 -20.52
N GLN A 548 -16.45 14.58 -20.86
CA GLN A 548 -17.10 15.88 -21.04
C GLN A 548 -16.89 16.74 -19.78
N PRO A 549 -16.64 18.06 -19.90
CA PRO A 549 -16.37 18.89 -18.73
C PRO A 549 -17.41 18.71 -17.63
N TRP A 550 -16.94 18.64 -16.39
CA TRP A 550 -17.76 18.38 -15.20
C TRP A 550 -18.47 17.01 -15.17
N GLN A 551 -18.01 16.06 -15.99
CA GLN A 551 -18.39 14.66 -15.91
C GLN A 551 -17.25 13.80 -15.36
N TRP A 552 -17.66 12.65 -14.83
CA TRP A 552 -16.78 11.57 -14.44
C TRP A 552 -16.42 10.71 -15.64
N GLY A 553 -15.17 10.26 -15.71
CA GLY A 553 -14.76 9.29 -16.73
C GLY A 553 -15.39 7.92 -16.55
N ASN A 554 -15.59 7.21 -17.65
CA ASN A 554 -16.27 5.92 -17.70
C ASN A 554 -15.34 4.69 -17.79
N SER A 555 -14.03 4.87 -17.89
CA SER A 555 -13.11 3.72 -17.99
C SER A 555 -13.07 2.93 -16.67
N GLN A 556 -12.83 1.62 -16.75
CA GLN A 556 -12.64 0.78 -15.57
C GLN A 556 -11.25 1.05 -14.96
N PRO A 557 -11.10 1.08 -13.62
CA PRO A 557 -9.77 1.15 -13.00
C PRO A 557 -8.95 -0.09 -13.34
N TYR A 558 -7.62 0.11 -13.44
CA TYR A 558 -6.64 -0.95 -13.66
C TYR A 558 -6.97 -1.82 -14.89
N SER A 559 -7.42 -1.17 -15.97
CA SER A 559 -7.90 -1.83 -17.19
C SER A 559 -6.81 -2.18 -18.21
N LEU A 560 -5.62 -1.57 -18.10
CA LEU A 560 -4.46 -1.85 -18.94
C LEU A 560 -3.38 -2.57 -18.14
N TRP A 561 -2.51 -3.31 -18.82
CA TRP A 561 -1.37 -4.02 -18.24
C TRP A 561 -0.06 -3.38 -18.68
N GLY A 562 0.83 -3.12 -17.73
CA GLY A 562 2.18 -2.62 -18.00
C GLY A 562 3.09 -3.69 -18.63
N PRO A 563 4.34 -3.33 -18.97
CA PRO A 563 5.32 -4.28 -19.46
C PRO A 563 5.63 -5.40 -18.46
N GLY A 564 5.90 -6.59 -18.99
CA GLY A 564 6.34 -7.74 -18.21
C GLY A 564 7.79 -7.63 -17.74
N LEU A 565 8.18 -8.61 -16.94
CA LEU A 565 9.56 -8.80 -16.49
C LEU A 565 10.09 -10.15 -16.96
N ALA A 566 11.33 -10.15 -17.44
CA ALA A 566 12.13 -11.33 -17.72
C ALA A 566 13.51 -11.17 -17.07
N ASN A 567 13.89 -12.13 -16.23
CA ASN A 567 15.17 -12.09 -15.52
C ASN A 567 15.81 -13.48 -15.41
N TRP A 568 17.12 -13.52 -15.49
CA TRP A 568 17.93 -14.74 -15.35
C TRP A 568 19.09 -14.47 -14.41
N ASP A 569 19.04 -15.08 -13.24
CA ASP A 569 20.17 -15.11 -12.32
C ASP A 569 20.87 -16.45 -12.46
N ILE A 570 22.18 -16.43 -12.74
CA ILE A 570 22.97 -17.62 -13.03
C ILE A 570 24.18 -17.65 -12.11
N SER A 571 24.39 -18.78 -11.43
CA SER A 571 25.58 -19.04 -10.63
C SER A 571 26.36 -20.18 -11.28
N VAL A 572 27.61 -19.92 -11.63
CA VAL A 572 28.54 -20.94 -12.12
C VAL A 572 29.56 -21.23 -11.02
N LYS A 573 29.66 -22.50 -10.65
CA LYS A 573 30.50 -22.99 -9.56
C LYS A 573 31.47 -24.03 -10.10
N LYS A 574 32.71 -23.97 -9.63
CA LYS A 574 33.74 -24.96 -9.89
C LYS A 574 34.31 -25.45 -8.57
N TYR A 575 34.19 -26.75 -8.35
CA TYR A 575 34.82 -27.45 -7.25
C TYR A 575 36.17 -28.01 -7.71
N PHE A 576 37.23 -27.65 -6.99
CA PHE A 576 38.54 -28.27 -7.08
C PHE A 576 38.74 -29.13 -5.85
N HIS A 577 38.93 -30.43 -6.05
CA HIS A 577 39.32 -31.34 -4.97
C HIS A 577 40.83 -31.21 -4.79
N ILE A 578 41.26 -30.83 -3.59
CA ILE A 578 42.68 -30.64 -3.29
C ILE A 578 43.11 -31.81 -2.39
N PRO A 579 44.01 -32.70 -2.85
CA PRO A 579 44.48 -33.79 -2.01
C PRO A 579 45.55 -33.26 -1.05
N ILE A 580 45.14 -32.76 0.13
CA ILE A 580 46.05 -32.38 1.21
C ILE A 580 46.19 -33.56 2.18
N ARG A 581 47.44 -33.98 2.42
CA ARG A 581 47.74 -35.13 3.29
C ARG A 581 47.36 -34.81 4.74
N GLY A 582 46.50 -35.61 5.34
CA GLY A 582 46.03 -35.43 6.73
C GLY A 582 44.70 -34.67 6.87
N MET A 583 44.05 -34.27 5.78
CA MET A 583 42.72 -33.65 5.77
C MET A 583 41.72 -34.52 5.01
N GLU A 584 40.50 -34.64 5.52
CA GLU A 584 39.42 -35.36 4.83
C GLU A 584 38.75 -34.44 3.80
N ALA A 585 39.12 -34.64 2.52
CA ALA A 585 38.48 -34.03 1.35
C ALA A 585 38.42 -32.48 1.29
N PRO A 586 39.55 -31.76 1.48
CA PRO A 586 39.54 -30.31 1.33
C PRO A 586 39.20 -29.92 -0.11
N ARG A 587 38.34 -28.91 -0.25
CA ARG A 587 37.87 -28.44 -1.55
C ARG A 587 37.90 -26.93 -1.65
N LEU A 588 38.33 -26.45 -2.80
CA LEU A 588 38.23 -25.05 -3.18
C LEU A 588 37.03 -24.88 -4.12
N LEU A 589 36.11 -24.01 -3.74
CA LEU A 589 35.00 -23.55 -4.56
C LEU A 589 35.35 -22.18 -5.14
N VAL A 590 35.36 -22.09 -6.46
CA VAL A 590 35.31 -20.81 -7.17
C VAL A 590 33.89 -20.64 -7.69
N ARG A 591 33.28 -19.49 -7.44
CA ARG A 591 31.91 -19.18 -7.90
C ARG A 591 31.85 -17.82 -8.58
N ALA A 592 31.03 -17.72 -9.61
CA ALA A 592 30.62 -16.47 -10.23
C ALA A 592 29.08 -16.42 -10.24
N ASP A 593 28.51 -15.48 -9.50
CA ASP A 593 27.08 -15.21 -9.43
C ASP A 593 26.77 -14.02 -10.33
N MET A 594 25.92 -14.21 -11.33
CA MET A 594 25.50 -13.20 -12.30
C MET A 594 24.02 -12.90 -12.08
N PHE A 595 23.71 -11.72 -11.54
CA PHE A 595 22.36 -11.20 -11.46
C PHE A 595 22.04 -10.48 -12.77
N ASP A 596 20.87 -10.75 -13.35
CA ASP A 596 20.54 -10.34 -14.71
C ASP A 596 21.66 -10.72 -15.70
N ALA A 597 21.97 -12.02 -15.78
CA ALA A 597 23.13 -12.55 -16.49
C ALA A 597 23.21 -12.11 -17.96
N PHE A 598 22.06 -11.88 -18.60
CA PHE A 598 21.96 -11.43 -19.98
C PHE A 598 21.81 -9.92 -20.15
N ASN A 599 21.79 -9.15 -19.05
CA ASN A 599 21.62 -7.70 -19.06
C ASN A 599 20.32 -7.29 -19.80
N HIS A 600 19.22 -7.96 -19.49
CA HIS A 600 17.94 -7.73 -20.14
C HIS A 600 17.24 -6.52 -19.52
N PHE A 601 17.05 -5.47 -20.32
CA PHE A 601 16.38 -4.26 -19.88
C PHE A 601 14.86 -4.47 -19.76
N ASN A 602 14.34 -4.35 -18.55
CA ASN A 602 12.92 -4.47 -18.25
C ASN A 602 12.28 -3.07 -18.26
N LEU A 603 11.32 -2.84 -19.16
CA LEU A 603 10.60 -1.58 -19.25
C LEU A 603 9.80 -1.29 -17.96
N GLY A 604 9.77 -0.04 -17.53
CA GLY A 604 8.90 0.46 -16.47
C GLY A 604 7.46 0.73 -16.94
N ASN A 605 6.65 1.34 -16.10
CA ASN A 605 5.27 1.70 -16.47
C ASN A 605 5.22 2.96 -17.34
N PRO A 606 4.21 3.06 -18.23
CA PRO A 606 4.01 4.26 -19.04
C PRO A 606 3.50 5.43 -18.18
N THR A 607 3.65 6.65 -18.69
CA THR A 607 2.91 7.80 -18.14
C THR A 607 1.42 7.59 -18.38
N THR A 608 0.63 7.55 -17.33
CA THR A 608 -0.79 7.15 -17.39
C THR A 608 -1.78 8.31 -17.43
N THR A 609 -1.30 9.55 -17.49
CA THR A 609 -2.15 10.74 -17.57
C THR A 609 -2.20 11.28 -18.99
N ILE A 610 -3.40 11.52 -19.50
CA ILE A 610 -3.64 12.23 -20.76
C ILE A 610 -4.04 13.69 -20.48
N ALA A 611 -3.78 14.58 -21.45
CA ALA A 611 -4.20 15.97 -21.37
C ALA A 611 -5.63 16.14 -21.86
N ASP A 612 -6.33 17.14 -21.34
CA ASP A 612 -7.46 17.75 -22.04
C ASP A 612 -6.98 18.91 -22.91
N THR A 613 -7.03 18.72 -24.23
CA THR A 613 -6.53 19.70 -25.22
C THR A 613 -7.65 20.50 -25.89
N ARG A 614 -8.93 20.32 -25.50
CA ARG A 614 -10.08 20.91 -26.22
C ARG A 614 -10.07 22.43 -26.26
N ASP A 615 -9.49 23.10 -25.26
CA ASP A 615 -9.39 24.57 -25.18
C ASP A 615 -7.95 25.08 -25.27
N GLY A 616 -7.09 24.37 -25.99
CA GLY A 616 -5.67 24.76 -26.10
C GLY A 616 -4.83 24.41 -24.87
N GLY A 617 -5.33 23.54 -24.00
CA GLY A 617 -4.53 22.92 -22.93
C GLY A 617 -3.30 22.21 -23.52
N PRO A 618 -2.13 22.31 -22.89
CA PRO A 618 -0.91 21.71 -23.42
C PRO A 618 -1.06 20.18 -23.44
N ALA A 619 -0.69 19.55 -24.56
CA ALA A 619 -0.56 18.11 -24.62
C ALA A 619 0.48 17.63 -23.59
N ILE A 620 0.30 16.41 -23.07
CA ILE A 620 1.32 15.73 -22.26
C ILE A 620 2.14 14.85 -23.22
N PRO A 621 3.36 15.27 -23.63
CA PRO A 621 4.13 14.56 -24.66
C PRO A 621 4.58 13.16 -24.23
N SER A 622 4.58 12.92 -22.92
CA SER A 622 4.88 11.63 -22.30
C SER A 622 3.70 10.67 -22.23
N ALA A 623 2.47 11.12 -22.52
CA ALA A 623 1.26 10.30 -22.36
C ALA A 623 1.37 8.96 -23.10
N GLY A 624 1.18 7.86 -22.37
CA GLY A 624 1.30 6.50 -22.89
C GLY A 624 2.70 6.03 -23.24
N LYS A 625 3.74 6.83 -22.97
CA LYS A 625 5.14 6.48 -23.23
C LYS A 625 5.88 6.06 -21.96
N ILE A 626 6.86 5.17 -22.15
CA ILE A 626 7.78 4.69 -21.12
C ILE A 626 9.17 5.28 -21.39
N TYR A 627 9.75 5.94 -20.37
CA TYR A 627 11.09 6.56 -20.43
C TYR A 627 12.11 5.91 -19.48
N GLY A 628 11.73 4.86 -18.77
CA GLY A 628 12.56 4.24 -17.75
C GLY A 628 12.25 2.75 -17.58
N GLY A 629 13.04 2.11 -16.72
CA GLY A 629 12.99 0.68 -16.50
C GLY A 629 14.05 0.25 -15.50
N SER A 630 14.26 -1.06 -15.39
CA SER A 630 15.24 -1.67 -14.50
C SER A 630 15.95 -2.84 -15.17
N GLY A 631 16.99 -3.35 -14.51
CA GLY A 631 17.84 -4.41 -15.05
C GLY A 631 19.23 -3.86 -15.31
N ASN A 632 20.19 -4.39 -14.57
CA ASN A 632 21.61 -4.16 -14.78
C ASN A 632 22.35 -5.42 -14.37
N ARG A 633 23.19 -5.93 -15.26
CA ARG A 633 24.00 -7.10 -14.94
C ARG A 633 24.98 -6.77 -13.82
N THR A 634 24.92 -7.57 -12.76
CA THR A 634 25.88 -7.50 -11.65
C THR A 634 26.57 -8.85 -11.50
N ILE A 635 27.89 -8.86 -11.46
CA ILE A 635 28.68 -10.09 -11.33
C ILE A 635 29.44 -10.07 -10.01
N LEU A 636 29.21 -11.07 -9.17
CA LEU A 636 29.93 -11.30 -7.93
C LEU A 636 30.80 -12.55 -8.07
N VAL A 637 32.09 -12.42 -7.82
CA VAL A 637 33.02 -13.54 -7.80
C VAL A 637 33.37 -13.86 -6.35
N GLY A 638 33.30 -15.12 -5.99
CA GLY A 638 33.60 -15.59 -4.64
C GLY A 638 34.53 -16.80 -4.66
N LEU A 639 35.36 -16.89 -3.63
CA LEU A 639 36.23 -18.03 -3.37
C LEU A 639 35.93 -18.55 -1.97
N ARG A 640 35.74 -19.85 -1.83
CA ARG A 640 35.49 -20.51 -0.55
C ARG A 640 36.35 -21.75 -0.46
N PHE A 641 37.06 -21.90 0.65
CA PHE A 641 37.82 -23.09 0.97
C PHE A 641 37.10 -23.83 2.11
N ASP A 642 36.75 -25.09 1.87
CA ASP A 642 36.20 -25.99 2.89
C ASP A 642 37.30 -26.99 3.29
N PHE A 643 37.53 -27.15 4.60
CA PHE A 643 38.55 -28.02 5.19
C PHE A 643 37.97 -28.96 6.24
#